data_AF-A0A919L4Y0-F1
#
_entry.id   AF-A0A919L4Y0-F1
#
_cell.length_a   1.000
_cell.length_b   1.000
_cell.length_c   1.000
_cell.angle_alpha   90.00
_cell.angle_beta   90.00
_cell.angle_gamma   90.00
#
_symmetry.space_group_name_H-M   'P 1'
#
loop_
_entity.id
_entity.type
_entity.pdbx_description
1 polymer ?
#
loop_
_entity_poly.entity_id
_entity_poly.type
_entity_poly.pdbx_seq_one_letter_code
_entity_poly.pdbx_strand_id
1 'polypeptide(L)'
;MDVPRGARRTVGRTALPRAARRAVARVRAAGRTRVPGRAAVLARTRAPVREGGAGRVPRRAGRWYGPAGGHRTPGRAAGAAGPRRPGKDTGLLRSPWWRGAAAVGAGALPALAFPAPALWWFAYGALVPWLLLVRSAGTRRRAAYDGWLGGTGFMLAVHHWLLPSLHVFTVVIAALLGALWAPWGVLARRMVGGRPSTGRAAAALVVVPSGWLVVELVRSWQGLGGPWGLLGSSQWQVAPALRLASLGGVWLVSLLVVAVNTAVVLVLRVPGARAPVVVGLLAVAALIGTAWAWAPRPEPAGVARIAVVQPGVVAGPGSGERRFAREERLTRSLADRHPDLVVWGESSVGFDLADRPDLAARLAALSRRVGADVLVNVDARRTATSAHAGGPKMHGSVAHAGGRVAHAGTPGIYKSSVLVGPHGPTGDRYDKMRLVPFGEYVPARSVLGWATSVGKAAGEDRVRGREQVLMDVGRAAEGGRTLRIGPLICFESAFPDMSRHLAADGAGVLLVQSSTSSFQHSWAPAQHASLAALRAAETGRAMVHATLTGVSAAYGPGGERIGAPLGTDTRGAVVYEVPVATGTTWYVRFGDWPVHGALLVLAVLGGAECLRSLRRPAQAPRLPPARTAHASPARHGR
;
A
#
# COMPACT_ATOMS: atom_id res chain seq x y z
N MET A 1 -14.57 -26.12 -62.06
CA MET A 1 -15.03 -24.93 -62.77
C MET A 1 -15.60 -23.97 -61.72
N ASP A 2 -15.20 -22.72 -61.54
CA ASP A 2 -14.07 -21.95 -62.01
C ASP A 2 -13.84 -20.83 -60.99
N VAL A 3 -12.56 -20.55 -60.71
CA VAL A 3 -12.09 -19.45 -59.89
C VAL A 3 -11.78 -18.27 -60.83
N PRO A 4 -12.19 -17.03 -60.54
CA PRO A 4 -11.58 -15.88 -61.20
C PRO A 4 -10.41 -15.37 -60.35
N ARG A 5 -9.22 -15.44 -60.95
CA ARG A 5 -8.01 -14.72 -60.55
C ARG A 5 -8.07 -13.28 -61.08
N GLY A 6 -7.64 -12.34 -60.26
CA GLY A 6 -6.71 -11.30 -60.67
C GLY A 6 -7.25 -9.88 -60.85
N ALA A 7 -6.88 -8.99 -59.93
CA ALA A 7 -6.48 -7.63 -60.25
C ALA A 7 -5.52 -7.09 -59.17
N ARG A 8 -4.21 -7.17 -59.45
CA ARG A 8 -3.19 -6.38 -58.74
C ARG A 8 -3.33 -4.93 -59.18
N ARG A 9 -3.50 -3.99 -58.25
CA ARG A 9 -3.25 -2.56 -58.49
C ARG A 9 -2.36 -1.98 -57.38
N THR A 10 -1.16 -1.63 -57.82
CA THR A 10 -0.18 -0.67 -57.31
C THR A 10 -0.66 0.31 -56.23
N VAL A 11 0.00 0.26 -55.06
CA VAL A 11 -0.05 1.30 -54.03
C VAL A 11 0.78 2.50 -54.47
N GLY A 12 0.11 3.57 -54.90
CA GLY A 12 0.72 4.87 -55.15
C GLY A 12 1.12 5.55 -53.83
N ARG A 13 2.41 5.89 -53.69
CA ARG A 13 2.93 6.79 -52.65
C ARG A 13 2.40 8.20 -52.92
N THR A 14 1.41 8.66 -52.16
CA THR A 14 1.01 10.07 -52.15
C THR A 14 2.03 10.88 -51.34
N ALA A 15 2.69 11.80 -52.06
CA ALA A 15 3.66 12.73 -51.50
C ALA A 15 2.96 13.82 -50.67
N LEU A 16 3.46 14.06 -49.46
CA LEU A 16 3.05 15.19 -48.61
C LEU A 16 3.31 16.55 -49.30
N PRO A 17 2.35 17.51 -49.23
CA PRO A 17 2.51 18.84 -49.80
C PRO A 17 3.71 19.62 -49.24
N ARG A 18 4.36 20.41 -50.10
CA ARG A 18 5.61 21.16 -49.84
C ARG A 18 5.55 22.15 -48.66
N ALA A 19 4.38 22.47 -48.11
CA ALA A 19 4.23 23.30 -46.91
C ALA A 19 4.54 22.55 -45.59
N ALA A 20 4.44 21.22 -45.56
CA ALA A 20 4.71 20.41 -44.36
C ALA A 20 6.19 20.05 -44.16
N ARG A 21 7.05 20.28 -45.16
CA ARG A 21 8.51 20.01 -45.06
C ARG A 21 9.33 21.14 -44.46
N ARG A 22 8.78 22.35 -44.32
CA ARG A 22 9.48 23.51 -43.73
C ARG A 22 9.27 23.70 -42.22
N ALA A 23 8.30 22.99 -41.62
CA ALA A 23 8.07 23.04 -40.16
C ALA A 23 8.91 22.00 -39.38
N VAL A 24 9.35 20.91 -40.03
CA VAL A 24 10.16 19.84 -39.39
C VAL A 24 11.67 20.14 -39.41
N ALA A 25 12.12 21.14 -40.19
CA ALA A 25 13.53 21.54 -40.27
C ALA A 25 13.95 22.68 -39.31
N ARG A 26 13.00 23.33 -38.61
CA ARG A 26 13.30 24.45 -37.68
C ARG A 26 13.31 24.10 -36.19
N VAL A 27 13.08 22.84 -35.82
CA VAL A 27 13.14 22.38 -34.41
C VAL A 27 14.43 21.58 -34.10
N ARG A 28 15.29 21.32 -35.11
CA ARG A 28 16.58 20.63 -34.92
C ARG A 28 17.81 21.56 -34.91
N ALA A 29 17.63 22.88 -34.97
CA ALA A 29 18.72 23.85 -35.01
C ALA A 29 18.40 25.12 -34.19
N ALA A 30 18.18 24.97 -32.89
CA ALA A 30 18.30 26.04 -31.89
C ALA A 30 18.18 25.42 -30.48
N GLY A 31 19.17 25.64 -29.61
CA GLY A 31 19.06 25.26 -28.19
C GLY A 31 20.21 24.47 -27.57
N ARG A 32 21.41 24.47 -28.19
CA ARG A 32 22.67 24.22 -27.47
C ARG A 32 23.41 25.56 -27.30
N THR A 33 23.41 26.11 -26.08
CA THR A 33 24.43 27.09 -25.65
C THR A 33 24.71 26.96 -24.15
N ARG A 34 25.91 26.41 -23.89
CA ARG A 34 26.90 26.68 -22.81
C ARG A 34 26.44 27.08 -21.40
N VAL A 35 26.78 26.23 -20.43
CA VAL A 35 27.08 26.57 -19.03
C VAL A 35 28.61 26.56 -18.85
N PRO A 36 29.24 27.54 -18.19
CA PRO A 36 30.69 27.54 -17.98
C PRO A 36 31.11 26.86 -16.67
N GLY A 37 32.01 25.88 -16.83
CA GLY A 37 33.21 25.60 -16.03
C GLY A 37 33.21 25.66 -14.50
N ARG A 38 33.48 24.50 -13.87
CA ARG A 38 34.63 24.34 -12.96
C ARG A 38 35.08 22.87 -12.91
N ALA A 39 36.40 22.70 -13.04
CA ALA A 39 37.09 21.47 -13.38
C ALA A 39 37.26 20.49 -12.21
N ALA A 40 37.21 19.20 -12.53
CA ALA A 40 37.67 18.11 -11.69
C ALA A 40 39.17 17.84 -11.96
N VAL A 41 39.97 17.84 -10.90
CA VAL A 41 41.35 17.33 -10.89
C VAL A 41 41.31 15.91 -10.36
N LEU A 42 41.59 14.92 -11.22
CA LEU A 42 41.99 13.56 -10.82
C LEU A 42 43.04 13.08 -11.83
N ALA A 43 44.31 13.24 -11.47
CA ALA A 43 45.43 12.63 -12.16
C ALA A 43 45.65 11.21 -11.61
N ARG A 44 45.60 10.23 -12.51
CA ARG A 44 46.12 8.87 -12.31
C ARG A 44 47.63 8.90 -12.51
N THR A 45 48.38 8.29 -11.60
CA THR A 45 49.73 7.79 -11.85
C THR A 45 49.70 6.27 -11.91
N ARG A 46 50.03 5.72 -13.09
CA ARG A 46 50.50 4.35 -13.31
C ARG A 46 52.01 4.44 -13.50
N ALA A 47 52.75 3.50 -12.91
CA ALA A 47 54.15 3.22 -13.26
C ALA A 47 54.35 1.68 -13.30
N PRO A 48 55.36 1.18 -14.05
CA PRO A 48 55.22 -0.05 -14.84
C PRO A 48 56.00 -1.26 -14.29
N VAL A 49 55.79 -2.40 -14.96
CA VAL A 49 56.48 -3.70 -14.76
C VAL A 49 57.55 -3.90 -15.84
N ARG A 50 58.74 -4.41 -15.44
CA ARG A 50 59.63 -5.39 -16.15
C ARG A 50 60.87 -5.65 -15.26
N GLU A 51 61.02 -6.86 -14.71
CA GLU A 51 61.78 -8.04 -15.19
C GLU A 51 63.32 -7.97 -14.98
N GLY A 52 63.86 -9.01 -14.31
CA GLY A 52 65.26 -9.43 -14.44
C GLY A 52 65.97 -9.89 -13.15
N GLY A 53 66.27 -11.20 -13.05
CA GLY A 53 67.58 -11.67 -12.56
C GLY A 53 67.70 -12.32 -11.17
N ALA A 54 67.57 -13.65 -11.14
CA ALA A 54 68.45 -14.67 -10.51
C ALA A 54 69.07 -14.48 -9.10
N GLY A 55 68.96 -15.55 -8.27
CA GLY A 55 70.09 -15.96 -7.43
C GLY A 55 69.82 -16.62 -6.07
N ARG A 56 69.80 -17.96 -6.08
CA ARG A 56 70.33 -18.89 -5.05
C ARG A 56 69.64 -19.06 -3.68
N VAL A 57 69.06 -20.26 -3.56
CA VAL A 57 68.87 -21.07 -2.34
C VAL A 57 70.24 -21.62 -1.89
N PRO A 58 70.43 -21.94 -0.59
CA PRO A 58 70.58 -23.36 -0.26
C PRO A 58 69.79 -23.81 0.97
N ARG A 59 69.28 -25.05 0.84
CA ARG A 59 68.75 -25.92 1.89
C ARG A 59 69.86 -26.33 2.86
N ARG A 60 69.51 -26.61 4.11
CA ARG A 60 69.99 -27.83 4.78
C ARG A 60 69.06 -28.30 5.90
N ALA A 61 68.82 -29.61 5.87
CA ALA A 61 68.09 -30.41 6.83
C ALA A 61 68.91 -30.67 8.10
N GLY A 62 68.23 -31.04 9.18
CA GLY A 62 68.84 -31.64 10.36
C GLY A 62 67.80 -31.94 11.43
N ARG A 63 67.55 -33.23 11.64
CA ARG A 63 66.55 -33.83 12.54
C ARG A 63 67.30 -34.37 13.78
N TRP A 64 66.54 -34.61 14.86
CA TRP A 64 66.73 -35.60 15.96
C TRP A 64 66.99 -35.09 17.40
N TYR A 65 66.01 -35.42 18.26
CA TYR A 65 66.02 -35.96 19.64
C TYR A 65 66.64 -35.19 20.84
N GLY A 66 65.86 -35.11 21.94
CA GLY A 66 66.31 -34.73 23.30
C GLY A 66 67.09 -35.87 24.02
N PRO A 67 67.41 -35.81 25.34
CA PRO A 67 66.53 -35.36 26.44
C PRO A 67 67.18 -34.65 27.67
N ALA A 68 66.30 -34.17 28.58
CA ALA A 68 66.34 -34.11 30.07
C ALA A 68 67.47 -33.44 30.92
N GLY A 69 67.00 -32.67 31.93
CA GLY A 69 67.67 -32.31 33.22
C GLY A 69 68.43 -30.97 33.20
N GLY A 70 68.36 -30.02 34.14
CA GLY A 70 67.71 -29.82 35.44
C GLY A 70 68.26 -28.50 36.06
N HIS A 71 67.57 -27.94 37.07
CA HIS A 71 67.95 -26.83 37.98
C HIS A 71 67.55 -25.35 37.68
N ARG A 72 66.52 -24.90 38.43
CA ARG A 72 66.32 -23.68 39.28
C ARG A 72 67.35 -22.53 39.15
N THR A 73 67.05 -21.21 39.15
CA THR A 73 65.97 -20.29 39.62
C THR A 73 66.32 -18.83 39.14
N PRO A 74 65.70 -17.72 39.60
CA PRO A 74 64.46 -17.08 39.11
C PRO A 74 64.67 -15.64 38.55
N GLY A 75 63.73 -15.10 37.76
CA GLY A 75 63.66 -13.64 37.58
C GLY A 75 62.92 -13.11 36.36
N ARG A 76 62.03 -12.14 36.64
CA ARG A 76 61.42 -11.14 35.74
C ARG A 76 60.19 -11.54 34.90
N ALA A 77 59.05 -11.37 35.56
CA ALA A 77 57.88 -10.59 35.10
C ALA A 77 57.68 -10.44 33.58
N ALA A 78 56.82 -11.30 33.02
CA ALA A 78 56.12 -11.02 31.77
C ALA A 78 54.74 -10.45 32.10
N GLY A 79 54.51 -9.21 31.70
CA GLY A 79 53.28 -8.46 31.94
C GLY A 79 52.06 -9.19 31.42
N ALA A 80 51.05 -9.29 32.30
CA ALA A 80 49.71 -9.71 31.95
C ALA A 80 49.19 -8.86 30.77
N ALA A 81 48.84 -9.54 29.68
CA ALA A 81 48.07 -8.96 28.60
C ALA A 81 46.74 -8.47 29.19
N GLY A 82 46.66 -7.16 29.44
CA GLY A 82 45.45 -6.51 29.92
C GLY A 82 44.26 -6.79 28.99
N PRO A 83 43.04 -6.86 29.53
CA PRO A 83 41.86 -7.14 28.73
C PRO A 83 41.75 -6.09 27.62
N ARG A 84 41.69 -6.55 26.36
CA ARG A 84 41.37 -5.71 25.21
C ARG A 84 40.14 -4.88 25.55
N ARG A 85 40.31 -3.56 25.62
CA ARG A 85 39.22 -2.60 25.81
C ARG A 85 38.11 -2.93 24.82
N PRO A 86 36.84 -3.03 25.25
CA PRO A 86 35.74 -3.15 24.31
C PRO A 86 35.78 -1.94 23.37
N GLY A 87 35.67 -2.20 22.06
CA GLY A 87 35.66 -1.15 21.05
C GLY A 87 34.67 -0.04 21.42
N LYS A 88 35.00 1.19 21.04
CA LYS A 88 34.15 2.37 21.20
C LYS A 88 32.83 2.15 20.45
N ASP A 89 31.85 1.52 21.09
CA ASP A 89 30.49 1.41 20.59
C ASP A 89 29.87 2.81 20.59
N THR A 90 29.71 3.36 19.38
CA THR A 90 28.98 4.58 18.96
C THR A 90 28.24 5.33 20.09
N GLY A 91 28.88 6.36 20.64
CA GLY A 91 28.37 7.15 21.78
C GLY A 91 27.02 7.86 21.53
N LEU A 92 26.64 8.10 20.28
CA LEU A 92 25.40 8.80 19.91
C LEU A 92 24.12 8.05 20.33
N LEU A 93 24.06 6.72 20.18
CA LEU A 93 22.86 5.94 20.51
C LEU A 93 22.67 5.70 22.03
N ARG A 94 23.65 6.08 22.85
CA ARG A 94 23.49 6.12 24.32
C ARG A 94 22.61 7.29 24.75
N SER A 95 22.57 8.38 23.97
CA SER A 95 21.66 9.50 24.23
C SER A 95 20.22 9.09 23.88
N PRO A 96 19.26 9.23 24.82
CA PRO A 96 17.85 8.93 24.55
C PRO A 96 17.27 9.73 23.38
N TRP A 97 17.73 10.97 23.20
CA TRP A 97 17.29 11.89 22.14
C TRP A 97 17.73 11.43 20.77
N TRP A 98 19.02 11.18 20.57
CA TRP A 98 19.55 10.69 19.30
C TRP A 98 19.03 9.31 18.93
N ARG A 99 18.85 8.43 19.93
CA ARG A 99 18.21 7.13 19.71
C ARG A 99 16.74 7.29 19.30
N GLY A 100 16.02 8.23 19.91
CA GLY A 100 14.64 8.55 19.55
C GLY A 100 14.53 9.07 18.11
N ALA A 101 15.37 10.03 17.73
CA ALA A 101 15.46 10.53 16.36
C ALA A 101 15.81 9.41 15.36
N ALA A 102 16.75 8.52 15.71
CA ALA A 102 17.07 7.36 14.90
C ALA A 102 15.90 6.37 14.76
N ALA A 103 15.08 6.20 15.80
CA ALA A 103 13.88 5.35 15.74
C ALA A 103 12.85 5.93 14.77
N VAL A 104 12.54 7.22 14.89
CA VAL A 104 11.62 7.93 13.99
C VAL A 104 12.14 7.87 12.55
N GLY A 105 13.41 8.20 12.32
CA GLY A 105 14.03 8.16 11.00
C GLY A 105 14.03 6.75 10.39
N ALA A 106 14.40 5.73 11.16
CA ALA A 106 14.40 4.34 10.69
C ALA A 106 12.98 3.84 10.39
N GLY A 107 12.00 4.25 11.18
CA GLY A 107 10.59 3.93 10.96
C GLY A 107 9.99 4.64 9.73
N ALA A 108 10.51 5.80 9.35
CA ALA A 108 10.08 6.53 8.16
C ALA A 108 10.58 5.91 6.83
N LEU A 109 11.68 5.16 6.85
CA LEU A 109 12.30 4.59 5.64
C LEU A 109 11.35 3.79 4.74
N PRO A 110 10.45 2.91 5.25
CA PRO A 110 9.55 2.13 4.41
C PRO A 110 8.58 3.00 3.57
N ALA A 111 8.34 4.26 3.95
CA ALA A 111 7.50 5.16 3.18
C ALA A 111 8.04 5.40 1.76
N LEU A 112 9.36 5.27 1.55
CA LEU A 112 9.99 5.45 0.23
C LEU A 112 9.62 4.35 -0.77
N ALA A 113 9.10 3.21 -0.30
CA ALA A 113 8.65 2.13 -1.15
C ALA A 113 7.26 2.35 -1.75
N PHE A 114 6.49 3.32 -1.23
CA PHE A 114 5.17 3.68 -1.75
C PHE A 114 5.30 4.45 -3.09
N PRO A 115 4.23 4.56 -3.89
CA PRO A 115 4.26 4.98 -5.31
C PRO A 115 4.94 6.32 -5.67
N ALA A 116 5.26 7.15 -4.71
CA ALA A 116 6.19 8.26 -4.88
C ALA A 116 7.16 8.19 -3.69
N PRO A 117 8.47 7.90 -3.89
CA PRO A 117 9.21 7.73 -5.14
C PRO A 117 9.19 6.31 -5.77
N ALA A 118 8.38 5.38 -5.27
CA ALA A 118 8.21 4.02 -5.82
C ALA A 118 9.46 3.12 -5.73
N LEU A 119 10.29 3.26 -4.68
CA LEU A 119 11.43 2.37 -4.43
C LEU A 119 10.96 1.02 -3.85
N TRP A 120 10.10 0.30 -4.57
CA TRP A 120 9.45 -0.93 -4.10
C TRP A 120 10.44 -1.99 -3.60
N TRP A 121 11.59 -2.12 -4.26
CA TRP A 121 12.67 -3.06 -3.91
C TRP A 121 13.27 -2.74 -2.54
N PHE A 122 13.25 -1.47 -2.12
CA PHE A 122 13.76 -1.03 -0.83
C PHE A 122 12.91 -1.57 0.33
N ALA A 123 11.62 -1.86 0.11
CA ALA A 123 10.72 -2.41 1.15
C ALA A 123 11.31 -3.66 1.82
N TYR A 124 12.04 -4.49 1.07
CA TYR A 124 12.64 -5.75 1.54
C TYR A 124 13.88 -5.56 2.44
N GLY A 125 14.38 -4.33 2.58
CA GLY A 125 15.45 -3.96 3.52
C GLY A 125 15.14 -2.75 4.41
N ALA A 126 14.06 -2.03 4.15
CA ALA A 126 13.73 -0.76 4.80
C ALA A 126 13.46 -0.89 6.31
N LEU A 127 13.00 -2.05 6.78
CA LEU A 127 12.75 -2.28 8.21
C LEU A 127 14.01 -2.74 8.96
N VAL A 128 15.08 -3.12 8.26
CA VAL A 128 16.31 -3.64 8.86
C VAL A 128 16.93 -2.64 9.87
N PRO A 129 17.10 -1.34 9.56
CA PRO A 129 17.65 -0.39 10.53
C PRO A 129 16.79 -0.27 11.79
N TRP A 130 15.47 -0.26 11.64
CA TRP A 130 14.54 -0.16 12.76
C TRP A 130 14.53 -1.43 13.62
N LEU A 131 14.51 -2.60 13.00
CA LEU A 131 14.62 -3.90 13.69
C LEU A 131 15.96 -4.04 14.44
N LEU A 132 17.07 -3.56 13.85
CA LEU A 132 18.37 -3.53 14.52
C LEU A 132 18.37 -2.60 15.73
N LEU A 133 17.69 -1.46 15.63
CA LEU A 133 17.52 -0.54 16.75
C LEU A 133 16.73 -1.22 17.88
N VAL A 134 15.55 -1.78 17.58
CA VAL A 134 14.72 -2.51 18.54
C VAL A 134 15.49 -3.68 19.18
N ARG A 135 16.26 -4.44 18.37
CA ARG A 135 17.12 -5.54 18.82
C ARG A 135 18.17 -5.09 19.84
N SER A 136 18.74 -3.90 19.67
CA SER A 136 19.76 -3.33 20.56
C SER A 136 19.21 -2.79 21.89
N ALA A 137 17.90 -2.75 22.07
CA ALA A 137 17.29 -2.21 23.28
C ALA A 137 17.68 -3.04 24.52
N GLY A 138 18.24 -2.38 25.55
CA GLY A 138 18.62 -3.04 26.81
C GLY A 138 17.43 -3.62 27.57
N THR A 139 16.24 -3.00 27.47
CA THR A 139 15.05 -3.38 28.24
C THR A 139 13.81 -3.56 27.35
N ARG A 140 12.78 -4.24 27.86
CA ARG A 140 11.47 -4.36 27.19
C ARG A 140 10.81 -3.00 27.00
N ARG A 141 10.85 -2.15 28.04
CA ARG A 141 10.33 -0.77 27.96
C ARG A 141 11.00 0.00 26.83
N ARG A 142 12.34 -0.06 26.72
CA ARG A 142 13.04 0.63 25.63
C ARG A 142 12.64 0.12 24.25
N ALA A 143 12.49 -1.19 24.06
CA ALA A 143 11.99 -1.72 22.78
C ALA A 143 10.55 -1.31 22.47
N ALA A 144 9.69 -1.17 23.49
CA ALA A 144 8.35 -0.60 23.31
C ALA A 144 8.43 0.85 22.83
N TYR A 145 9.29 1.68 23.44
CA TYR A 145 9.52 3.05 22.98
C TYR A 145 10.12 3.13 21.57
N ASP A 146 11.09 2.27 21.22
CA ASP A 146 11.68 2.21 19.87
C ASP A 146 10.63 1.76 18.84
N GLY A 147 9.74 0.84 19.20
CA GLY A 147 8.60 0.42 18.41
C GLY A 147 7.60 1.57 18.22
N TRP A 148 7.23 2.26 19.31
CA TRP A 148 6.33 3.41 19.23
C TRP A 148 6.89 4.51 18.33
N LEU A 149 8.11 4.99 18.59
CA LEU A 149 8.73 6.09 17.83
C LEU A 149 8.94 5.74 16.36
N GLY A 150 9.32 4.50 16.05
CA GLY A 150 9.41 4.07 14.65
C GLY A 150 8.04 3.97 13.97
N GLY A 151 7.00 3.50 14.68
CA GLY A 151 5.62 3.52 14.20
C GLY A 151 5.16 4.95 13.92
N THR A 152 5.48 5.91 14.80
CA THR A 152 5.21 7.33 14.59
C THR A 152 5.92 7.85 13.34
N GLY A 153 7.20 7.52 13.15
CA GLY A 153 7.96 7.88 11.96
C GLY A 153 7.35 7.32 10.66
N PHE A 154 6.93 6.05 10.69
CA PHE A 154 6.24 5.42 9.56
C PHE A 154 4.93 6.15 9.23
N MET A 155 4.07 6.36 10.22
CA MET A 155 2.78 7.01 10.05
C MET A 155 2.92 8.45 9.53
N LEU A 156 3.85 9.22 10.11
CA LEU A 156 4.18 10.57 9.64
C LEU A 156 4.64 10.56 8.20
N ALA A 157 5.60 9.71 7.84
CA ALA A 157 6.19 9.71 6.50
C ALA A 157 5.17 9.30 5.42
N VAL A 158 4.38 8.25 5.69
CA VAL A 158 3.36 7.76 4.73
C VAL A 158 2.20 8.75 4.56
N HIS A 159 1.80 9.45 5.63
CA HIS A 159 0.64 10.35 5.65
C HIS A 159 1.00 11.83 5.73
N HIS A 160 2.25 12.22 5.45
CA HIS A 160 2.68 13.62 5.54
C HIS A 160 1.83 14.56 4.66
N TRP A 161 1.23 14.03 3.59
CA TRP A 161 0.31 14.76 2.71
C TRP A 161 -0.97 15.21 3.40
N LEU A 162 -1.28 14.73 4.62
CA LEU A 162 -2.35 15.25 5.47
C LEU A 162 -1.98 16.53 6.23
N LEU A 163 -0.70 16.88 6.32
CA LEU A 163 -0.24 18.07 7.06
C LEU A 163 -0.97 19.37 6.66
N PRO A 164 -1.23 19.67 5.37
CA PRO A 164 -1.96 20.88 4.99
C PRO A 164 -3.43 20.90 5.42
N SER A 165 -4.01 19.76 5.81
CA SER A 165 -5.42 19.66 6.22
C SER A 165 -5.58 19.48 7.73
N LEU A 166 -4.68 18.74 8.37
CA LEU A 166 -4.74 18.39 9.80
C LEU A 166 -3.67 19.10 10.65
N HIS A 167 -2.71 19.79 10.05
CA HIS A 167 -1.65 20.53 10.75
C HIS A 167 -0.99 19.70 11.87
N VAL A 168 -0.90 20.25 13.09
CA VAL A 168 -0.31 19.60 14.27
C VAL A 168 -1.00 18.29 14.66
N PHE A 169 -2.30 18.14 14.35
CA PHE A 169 -3.01 16.89 14.63
C PHE A 169 -2.45 15.70 13.87
N THR A 170 -1.80 15.92 12.72
CA THR A 170 -1.10 14.85 11.98
C THR A 170 -0.02 14.19 12.86
N VAL A 171 0.72 15.00 13.63
CA VAL A 171 1.78 14.50 14.52
C VAL A 171 1.17 13.74 15.70
N VAL A 172 0.09 14.26 16.28
CA VAL A 172 -0.63 13.61 17.38
C VAL A 172 -1.23 12.28 16.94
N ILE A 173 -1.95 12.24 15.82
CA ILE A 173 -2.54 11.03 15.24
C ILE A 173 -1.46 10.02 14.89
N ALA A 174 -0.36 10.46 14.27
CA ALA A 174 0.76 9.58 13.96
C ALA A 174 1.41 8.99 15.22
N ALA A 175 1.53 9.77 16.30
CA ALA A 175 2.01 9.26 17.58
C ALA A 175 1.03 8.25 18.20
N LEU A 176 -0.27 8.53 18.19
CA LEU A 176 -1.29 7.62 18.72
C LEU A 176 -1.35 6.30 17.94
N LEU A 177 -1.41 6.37 16.61
CA LEU A 177 -1.38 5.18 15.75
C LEU A 177 -0.02 4.48 15.80
N GLY A 178 1.07 5.22 15.91
CA GLY A 178 2.42 4.70 16.10
C GLY A 178 2.56 3.85 17.36
N ALA A 179 1.77 4.12 18.42
CA ALA A 179 1.81 3.36 19.66
C ALA A 179 1.43 1.88 19.47
N LEU A 180 0.70 1.55 18.40
CA LEU A 180 0.38 0.17 18.04
C LEU A 180 1.66 -0.67 17.78
N TRP A 181 2.78 -0.04 17.39
CA TRP A 181 4.06 -0.74 17.21
C TRP A 181 4.86 -0.94 18.50
N ALA A 182 4.42 -0.40 19.65
CA ALA A 182 5.07 -0.66 20.93
C ALA A 182 5.08 -2.16 21.33
N PRO A 183 3.95 -2.89 21.32
CA PRO A 183 3.96 -4.34 21.58
C PRO A 183 4.77 -5.11 20.51
N TRP A 184 4.72 -4.67 19.25
CA TRP A 184 5.53 -5.26 18.18
C TRP A 184 7.03 -5.10 18.44
N GLY A 185 7.48 -3.94 18.92
CA GLY A 185 8.88 -3.72 19.31
C GLY A 185 9.33 -4.67 20.42
N VAL A 186 8.49 -4.91 21.43
CA VAL A 186 8.77 -5.89 22.48
C VAL A 186 8.88 -7.30 21.92
N LEU A 187 7.94 -7.69 21.03
CA LEU A 187 7.93 -9.00 20.37
C LEU A 187 9.18 -9.22 19.51
N ALA A 188 9.51 -8.25 18.66
CA ALA A 188 10.70 -8.27 17.82
C ALA A 188 11.96 -8.38 18.67
N ARG A 189 12.14 -7.54 19.70
CA ARG A 189 13.28 -7.65 20.63
C ARG A 189 13.36 -9.03 21.25
N ARG A 190 12.23 -9.62 21.66
CA ARG A 190 12.21 -10.96 22.28
C ARG A 190 12.68 -12.04 21.31
N MET A 191 12.25 -11.99 20.06
CA MET A 191 12.56 -13.00 19.06
C MET A 191 14.00 -12.86 18.56
N VAL A 192 14.39 -11.66 18.15
CA VAL A 192 15.70 -11.45 17.52
C VAL A 192 16.79 -11.02 18.52
N GLY A 193 16.48 -10.38 19.65
CA GLY A 193 17.46 -9.85 20.61
C GLY A 193 18.44 -10.86 21.20
N GLY A 194 19.60 -10.39 21.65
CA GLY A 194 20.64 -11.24 22.27
C GLY A 194 21.21 -12.28 21.31
N ARG A 195 21.43 -13.52 21.78
CA ARG A 195 21.85 -14.67 20.96
C ARG A 195 20.69 -15.66 20.86
N PRO A 196 19.77 -15.52 19.89
CA PRO A 196 18.67 -16.47 19.73
C PRO A 196 19.19 -17.86 19.38
N SER A 197 18.52 -18.89 19.92
CA SER A 197 18.71 -20.27 19.45
C SER A 197 18.20 -20.41 18.02
N THR A 198 18.65 -21.45 17.31
CA THR A 198 18.20 -21.77 15.95
C THR A 198 16.67 -21.85 15.85
N GLY A 199 16.02 -22.52 16.81
CA GLY A 199 14.56 -22.62 16.85
C GLY A 199 13.88 -21.26 17.06
N ARG A 200 14.43 -20.39 17.92
CA ARG A 200 13.88 -19.02 18.11
C ARG A 200 14.10 -18.15 16.87
N ALA A 201 15.24 -18.30 16.20
CA ALA A 201 15.52 -17.60 14.95
C ALA A 201 14.56 -18.04 13.83
N ALA A 202 14.30 -19.34 13.69
CA ALA A 202 13.31 -19.86 12.75
C ALA A 202 11.90 -19.36 13.09
N ALA A 203 11.48 -19.43 14.36
CA ALA A 203 10.18 -18.92 14.80
C ALA A 203 10.02 -17.41 14.55
N ALA A 204 11.09 -16.63 14.64
CA ALA A 204 11.05 -15.19 14.38
C ALA A 204 10.57 -14.85 12.96
N LEU A 205 10.86 -15.71 11.97
CA LEU A 205 10.43 -15.54 10.56
C LEU A 205 8.90 -15.54 10.40
N VAL A 206 8.16 -16.09 11.35
CA VAL A 206 6.69 -16.13 11.32
C VAL A 206 6.10 -15.21 12.40
N VAL A 207 6.67 -15.23 13.60
CA VAL A 207 6.17 -14.46 14.76
C VAL A 207 6.32 -12.94 14.57
N VAL A 208 7.47 -12.46 14.08
CA VAL A 208 7.70 -11.01 13.91
C VAL A 208 6.79 -10.41 12.84
N PRO A 209 6.62 -11.03 11.66
CA PRO A 209 5.61 -10.62 10.69
C PRO A 209 4.18 -10.72 11.19
N SER A 210 3.83 -11.76 11.95
CA SER A 210 2.48 -11.91 12.50
C SER A 210 2.12 -10.76 13.44
N GLY A 211 3.08 -10.34 14.29
CA GLY A 211 2.89 -9.15 15.14
C GLY A 211 2.71 -7.86 14.34
N TRP A 212 3.41 -7.70 13.20
CA TRP A 212 3.22 -6.55 12.32
C TRP A 212 1.82 -6.55 11.69
N LEU A 213 1.37 -7.72 11.24
CA LEU A 213 0.07 -7.86 10.59
C LEU A 213 -1.08 -7.52 11.53
N VAL A 214 -0.97 -7.83 12.83
CA VAL A 214 -1.95 -7.40 13.83
C VAL A 214 -2.01 -5.88 13.96
N VAL A 215 -0.87 -5.18 13.89
CA VAL A 215 -0.86 -3.72 13.89
C VAL A 215 -1.59 -3.17 12.66
N GLU A 216 -1.32 -3.74 11.48
CA GLU A 216 -2.02 -3.38 10.26
C GLU A 216 -3.52 -3.67 10.33
N LEU A 217 -3.93 -4.82 10.88
CA LEU A 217 -5.33 -5.18 11.09
C LEU A 217 -6.05 -4.15 11.96
N VAL A 218 -5.50 -3.84 13.13
CA VAL A 218 -6.12 -2.89 14.08
C VAL A 218 -6.25 -1.52 13.43
N ARG A 219 -5.19 -1.02 12.78
CA ARG A 219 -5.19 0.27 12.07
C ARG A 219 -6.20 0.31 10.92
N SER A 220 -6.50 -0.84 10.32
CA SER A 220 -7.45 -0.95 9.21
C SER A 220 -8.90 -0.81 9.63
N TRP A 221 -9.18 -0.71 10.92
CA TRP A 221 -10.51 -0.35 11.38
C TRP A 221 -10.89 1.05 10.89
N GLN A 222 -12.08 1.18 10.30
CA GLN A 222 -12.53 2.41 9.65
C GLN A 222 -12.45 3.65 10.57
N GLY A 223 -12.70 3.47 11.88
CA GLY A 223 -12.66 4.55 12.86
C GLY A 223 -11.26 5.11 13.12
N LEU A 224 -10.20 4.37 12.76
CA LEU A 224 -8.80 4.77 12.91
C LEU A 224 -8.18 5.33 11.63
N GLY A 225 -8.98 5.57 10.59
CA GLY A 225 -8.51 6.04 9.29
C GLY A 225 -8.26 4.93 8.26
N GLY A 226 -8.59 3.67 8.61
CA GLY A 226 -8.64 2.56 7.65
C GLY A 226 -7.28 2.07 7.13
N PRO A 227 -7.30 1.11 6.19
CA PRO A 227 -6.13 0.39 5.65
C PRO A 227 -5.26 1.24 4.69
N TRP A 228 -5.03 2.52 4.97
CA TRP A 228 -4.12 3.33 4.16
C TRP A 228 -2.66 3.05 4.54
N GLY A 229 -1.78 2.89 3.56
CA GLY A 229 -0.36 2.71 3.85
C GLY A 229 -0.01 1.33 4.43
N LEU A 230 -0.68 0.26 4.02
CA LEU A 230 -0.27 -1.10 4.35
C LEU A 230 1.06 -1.41 3.67
N LEU A 231 2.00 -2.07 4.34
CA LEU A 231 3.34 -2.28 3.78
C LEU A 231 3.28 -3.09 2.49
N GLY A 232 2.38 -4.07 2.40
CA GLY A 232 2.15 -4.85 1.18
C GLY A 232 1.72 -4.00 -0.01
N SER A 233 1.10 -2.83 0.21
CA SER A 233 0.68 -1.97 -0.89
C SER A 233 1.83 -1.24 -1.58
N SER A 234 3.02 -1.23 -0.98
CA SER A 234 4.24 -0.77 -1.65
C SER A 234 4.61 -1.62 -2.88
N GLN A 235 4.06 -2.83 -2.99
CA GLN A 235 4.36 -3.79 -4.06
C GLN A 235 3.36 -3.77 -5.23
N TRP A 236 2.56 -2.70 -5.34
CA TRP A 236 1.50 -2.52 -6.35
C TRP A 236 1.95 -2.68 -7.80
N GLN A 237 3.24 -2.56 -8.09
CA GLN A 237 3.84 -2.62 -9.43
C GLN A 237 4.70 -3.88 -9.66
N VAL A 238 4.70 -4.81 -8.70
CA VAL A 238 5.57 -5.99 -8.71
C VAL A 238 4.72 -7.21 -9.03
N ALA A 239 4.76 -7.69 -10.28
CA ALA A 239 3.89 -8.77 -10.75
C ALA A 239 3.93 -10.04 -9.88
N PRO A 240 5.08 -10.54 -9.40
CA PRO A 240 5.11 -11.65 -8.45
C PRO A 240 4.32 -11.35 -7.17
N ALA A 241 4.48 -10.15 -6.59
CA ALA A 241 3.78 -9.76 -5.36
C ALA A 241 2.26 -9.60 -5.57
N LEU A 242 1.85 -9.00 -6.70
CA LEU A 242 0.44 -8.90 -7.10
C LEU A 242 -0.20 -10.28 -7.23
N ARG A 243 0.51 -11.24 -7.82
CA ARG A 243 0.03 -12.61 -7.89
C ARG A 243 -0.09 -13.27 -6.51
N LEU A 244 0.74 -12.92 -5.53
CA LEU A 244 0.55 -13.35 -4.14
C LEU A 244 -0.65 -12.68 -3.47
N ALA A 245 -0.99 -11.44 -3.86
CA ALA A 245 -2.21 -10.79 -3.39
C ALA A 245 -3.47 -11.56 -3.81
N SER A 246 -3.46 -12.27 -4.95
CA SER A 246 -4.55 -13.19 -5.33
C SER A 246 -4.72 -14.39 -4.38
N LEU A 247 -3.72 -14.73 -3.57
CA LEU A 247 -3.77 -15.84 -2.62
C LEU A 247 -4.31 -15.44 -1.25
N GLY A 248 -3.87 -14.30 -0.72
CA GLY A 248 -4.16 -13.89 0.66
C GLY A 248 -4.29 -12.39 0.85
N GLY A 249 -4.51 -11.64 -0.24
CA GLY A 249 -4.64 -10.20 -0.18
C GLY A 249 -3.31 -9.48 0.05
N VAL A 250 -3.40 -8.16 0.16
CA VAL A 250 -2.31 -7.29 0.64
C VAL A 250 -1.70 -7.76 1.96
N TRP A 251 -2.48 -8.45 2.80
CA TRP A 251 -2.04 -9.01 4.08
C TRP A 251 -0.89 -10.02 3.94
N LEU A 252 -1.01 -10.94 2.98
CA LEU A 252 0.05 -11.91 2.71
C LEU A 252 1.31 -11.21 2.21
N VAL A 253 1.15 -10.20 1.36
CA VAL A 253 2.28 -9.43 0.84
C VAL A 253 3.00 -8.68 1.97
N SER A 254 2.27 -8.02 2.88
CA SER A 254 2.83 -7.39 4.08
C SER A 254 3.62 -8.39 4.92
N LEU A 255 3.05 -9.56 5.21
CA LEU A 255 3.68 -10.61 6.01
C LEU A 255 5.03 -11.01 5.40
N LEU A 256 5.08 -11.23 4.09
CA LEU A 256 6.29 -11.66 3.39
C LEU A 256 7.37 -10.57 3.36
N VAL A 257 7.00 -9.30 3.14
CA VAL A 257 7.97 -8.19 3.19
C VAL A 257 8.61 -8.10 4.57
N VAL A 258 7.83 -8.23 5.65
CA VAL A 258 8.37 -8.21 7.02
C VAL A 258 9.20 -9.46 7.31
N ALA A 259 8.82 -10.63 6.78
CA ALA A 259 9.57 -11.87 6.93
C ALA A 259 10.98 -11.76 6.32
N VAL A 260 11.08 -11.18 5.12
CA VAL A 260 12.37 -10.95 4.44
C VAL A 260 13.25 -10.00 5.26
N ASN A 261 12.70 -8.87 5.75
CA ASN A 261 13.47 -7.96 6.61
C ASN A 261 13.95 -8.65 7.90
N THR A 262 13.11 -9.50 8.49
CA THR A 262 13.47 -10.29 9.69
C THR A 262 14.60 -11.27 9.38
N ALA A 263 14.53 -11.97 8.24
CA ALA A 263 15.57 -12.87 7.77
C ALA A 263 16.92 -12.16 7.57
N VAL A 264 16.92 -10.97 6.96
CA VAL A 264 18.13 -10.16 6.77
C VAL A 264 18.76 -9.83 8.13
N VAL A 265 17.97 -9.40 9.12
CA VAL A 265 18.48 -9.12 10.48
C VAL A 265 19.11 -10.36 11.13
N LEU A 266 18.49 -11.53 10.98
CA LEU A 266 19.01 -12.78 11.53
C LEU A 266 20.33 -13.18 10.87
N VAL A 267 20.42 -13.12 9.54
CA VAL A 267 21.65 -13.43 8.77
C VAL A 267 22.80 -12.51 9.15
N LEU A 268 22.52 -11.22 9.37
CA LEU A 268 23.53 -10.23 9.72
C LEU A 268 24.04 -10.35 11.17
N ARG A 269 23.18 -10.78 12.10
CA ARG A 269 23.47 -10.63 13.56
C ARG A 269 23.49 -11.93 14.35
N VAL A 270 23.12 -13.05 13.77
CA VAL A 270 23.07 -14.34 14.46
C VAL A 270 24.01 -15.32 13.75
N PRO A 271 25.23 -15.54 14.30
CA PRO A 271 26.14 -16.56 13.80
C PRO A 271 25.46 -17.92 13.76
N GLY A 272 25.61 -18.66 12.66
CA GLY A 272 24.96 -19.97 12.47
C GLY A 272 23.49 -19.92 12.06
N ALA A 273 22.83 -18.75 12.04
CA ALA A 273 21.45 -18.64 11.57
C ALA A 273 21.30 -18.64 10.03
N ARG A 274 22.41 -18.58 9.28
CA ARG A 274 22.36 -18.54 7.81
C ARG A 274 21.64 -19.76 7.22
N ALA A 275 22.08 -20.96 7.56
CA ALA A 275 21.48 -22.20 7.07
C ALA A 275 19.97 -22.30 7.41
N PRO A 276 19.51 -22.19 8.68
CA PRO A 276 18.09 -22.31 9.00
C PRO A 276 17.25 -21.17 8.41
N VAL A 277 17.79 -19.95 8.29
CA VAL A 277 17.06 -18.84 7.64
C VAL A 277 16.92 -19.07 6.15
N VAL A 278 17.98 -19.51 5.47
CA VAL A 278 17.93 -19.83 4.04
C VAL A 278 16.98 -20.99 3.80
N VAL A 279 17.05 -22.07 4.59
CA VAL A 279 16.10 -23.19 4.49
C VAL A 279 14.66 -22.72 4.74
N GLY A 280 14.43 -21.88 5.75
CA GLY A 280 13.11 -21.31 6.02
C GLY A 280 12.58 -20.45 4.88
N LEU A 281 13.42 -19.58 4.31
CA LEU A 281 13.06 -18.77 3.14
C LEU A 281 12.79 -19.62 1.90
N LEU A 282 13.59 -20.66 1.65
CA LEU A 282 13.39 -21.59 0.55
C LEU A 282 12.11 -22.40 0.73
N ALA A 283 11.79 -22.85 1.95
CA ALA A 283 10.54 -23.53 2.24
C ALA A 283 9.32 -22.61 2.02
N VAL A 284 9.41 -21.35 2.47
CA VAL A 284 8.37 -20.33 2.22
C VAL A 284 8.24 -20.07 0.72
N ALA A 285 9.35 -19.91 0.00
CA ALA A 285 9.37 -19.70 -1.45
C ALA A 285 8.80 -20.91 -2.21
N ALA A 286 9.10 -22.14 -1.80
CA ALA A 286 8.58 -23.36 -2.39
C ALA A 286 7.07 -23.53 -2.14
N LEU A 287 6.61 -23.29 -0.91
CA LEU A 287 5.19 -23.31 -0.57
C LEU A 287 4.41 -22.27 -1.39
N ILE A 288 4.96 -21.05 -1.45
CA ILE A 288 4.39 -19.97 -2.24
C ILE A 288 4.43 -20.29 -3.73
N GLY A 289 5.53 -20.80 -4.25
CA GLY A 289 5.67 -21.18 -5.66
C GLY A 289 4.68 -22.27 -6.06
N THR A 290 4.45 -23.23 -5.16
CA THR A 290 3.43 -24.27 -5.33
C THR A 290 2.03 -23.65 -5.32
N ALA A 291 1.69 -22.84 -4.31
CA ALA A 291 0.40 -22.15 -4.27
C ALA A 291 0.19 -21.24 -5.49
N TRP A 292 1.24 -20.56 -5.96
CA TRP A 292 1.24 -19.70 -7.13
C TRP A 292 0.93 -20.46 -8.43
N ALA A 293 1.49 -21.66 -8.57
CA ALA A 293 1.30 -22.52 -9.73
C ALA A 293 -0.12 -23.13 -9.77
N TRP A 294 -0.69 -23.44 -8.60
CA TRP A 294 -2.00 -24.08 -8.48
C TRP A 294 -3.16 -23.11 -8.29
N ALA A 295 -2.88 -21.85 -7.95
CA ALA A 295 -3.94 -20.88 -7.71
C ALA A 295 -4.73 -20.59 -9.00
N PRO A 296 -6.08 -20.56 -8.92
CA PRO A 296 -6.93 -20.18 -10.03
C PRO A 296 -6.46 -18.90 -10.68
N ARG A 297 -6.51 -18.88 -12.00
CA ARG A 297 -6.32 -17.66 -12.78
C ARG A 297 -7.69 -17.20 -13.25
N PRO A 298 -7.95 -15.88 -13.27
CA PRO A 298 -9.16 -15.36 -13.89
C PRO A 298 -9.16 -15.74 -15.37
N GLU A 299 -10.27 -16.30 -15.83
CA GLU A 299 -10.42 -16.71 -17.24
C GLU A 299 -10.96 -15.52 -18.05
N PRO A 300 -10.32 -15.14 -19.17
CA PRO A 300 -10.81 -14.08 -20.03
C PRO A 300 -12.24 -14.37 -20.52
N ALA A 301 -13.12 -13.38 -20.41
CA ALA A 301 -14.53 -13.48 -20.74
C ALA A 301 -15.03 -12.35 -21.66
N GLY A 302 -14.09 -11.62 -22.28
CA GLY A 302 -14.37 -10.50 -23.19
C GLY A 302 -13.55 -9.27 -22.86
N VAL A 303 -13.86 -8.18 -23.56
CA VAL A 303 -13.26 -6.86 -23.34
C VAL A 303 -14.39 -5.85 -23.18
N ALA A 304 -14.20 -4.88 -22.27
CA ALA A 304 -15.06 -3.72 -22.10
C ALA A 304 -14.28 -2.44 -22.37
N ARG A 305 -14.89 -1.48 -23.07
CA ARG A 305 -14.30 -0.18 -23.39
C ARG A 305 -14.78 0.86 -22.38
N ILE A 306 -13.99 1.10 -21.34
CA ILE A 306 -14.37 2.03 -20.27
C ILE A 306 -13.70 3.38 -20.51
N ALA A 307 -14.53 4.40 -20.74
CA ALA A 307 -14.06 5.78 -20.82
C ALA A 307 -14.00 6.43 -19.44
N VAL A 308 -12.90 7.14 -19.17
CA VAL A 308 -12.74 7.95 -17.96
C VAL A 308 -12.71 9.42 -18.34
N VAL A 309 -13.44 10.25 -17.60
CA VAL A 309 -13.51 11.71 -17.79
C VAL A 309 -12.91 12.42 -16.58
N GLN A 310 -11.86 13.22 -16.82
CA GLN A 310 -11.11 13.97 -15.81
C GLN A 310 -11.13 15.48 -16.13
N PRO A 311 -12.05 16.26 -15.55
CA PRO A 311 -12.16 17.71 -15.81
C PRO A 311 -11.06 18.55 -15.14
N GLY A 312 -10.36 17.98 -14.16
CA GLY A 312 -9.38 18.66 -13.31
C GLY A 312 -10.01 19.61 -12.30
N VAL A 313 -9.17 20.34 -11.55
CA VAL A 313 -9.66 21.26 -10.50
C VAL A 313 -10.46 22.40 -11.12
N VAL A 314 -11.69 22.59 -10.65
CA VAL A 314 -12.57 23.73 -10.96
C VAL A 314 -13.01 24.35 -9.64
N ALA A 315 -12.56 25.58 -9.37
CA ALA A 315 -12.81 26.32 -8.15
C ALA A 315 -13.56 27.64 -8.43
N GLY A 316 -13.98 28.34 -7.37
CA GLY A 316 -14.69 29.62 -7.42
C GLY A 316 -16.22 29.52 -7.49
N PRO A 317 -16.93 30.66 -7.50
CA PRO A 317 -18.39 30.73 -7.60
C PRO A 317 -18.91 29.96 -8.81
N GLY A 318 -20.02 29.23 -8.73
CA GLY A 318 -20.56 28.43 -9.85
C GLY A 318 -19.64 27.31 -10.35
N SER A 319 -18.75 26.81 -9.48
CA SER A 319 -17.81 25.73 -9.84
C SER A 319 -18.51 24.41 -10.16
N GLY A 320 -19.68 24.14 -9.57
CA GLY A 320 -20.50 22.96 -9.87
C GLY A 320 -20.97 22.92 -11.32
N GLU A 321 -21.59 24.00 -11.81
CA GLU A 321 -22.05 24.11 -13.19
C GLU A 321 -20.89 24.10 -14.20
N ARG A 322 -19.80 24.82 -13.90
CA ARG A 322 -18.61 24.82 -14.77
C ARG A 322 -17.94 23.44 -14.85
N ARG A 323 -17.90 22.70 -13.74
CA ARG A 323 -17.39 21.32 -13.70
C ARG A 323 -18.25 20.42 -14.57
N PHE A 324 -19.56 20.39 -14.32
CA PHE A 324 -20.51 19.62 -15.12
C PHE A 324 -20.40 19.94 -16.61
N ALA A 325 -20.38 21.22 -16.98
CA ALA A 325 -20.27 21.64 -18.38
C ALA A 325 -18.95 21.19 -19.03
N ARG A 326 -17.85 21.09 -18.26
CA ARG A 326 -16.57 20.58 -18.76
C ARG A 326 -16.60 19.06 -18.94
N GLU A 327 -17.13 18.32 -17.97
CA GLU A 327 -17.31 16.87 -18.05
C GLU A 327 -18.21 16.50 -19.22
N GLU A 328 -19.27 17.27 -19.46
CA GLU A 328 -20.14 17.16 -20.62
C GLU A 328 -19.35 17.36 -21.93
N ARG A 329 -18.56 18.43 -22.06
CA ARG A 329 -17.73 18.66 -23.26
C ARG A 329 -16.74 17.52 -23.51
N LEU A 330 -16.07 17.05 -22.46
CA LEU A 330 -15.13 15.93 -22.55
C LEU A 330 -15.85 14.63 -22.95
N THR A 331 -17.03 14.37 -22.38
CA THR A 331 -17.85 13.21 -22.73
C THR A 331 -18.28 13.25 -24.19
N ARG A 332 -18.68 14.41 -24.73
CA ARG A 332 -19.03 14.54 -26.16
C ARG A 332 -17.87 14.20 -27.10
N SER A 333 -16.63 14.44 -26.70
CA SER A 333 -15.44 14.08 -27.49
C SER A 333 -15.22 12.56 -27.62
N LEU A 334 -15.99 11.75 -26.90
CA LEU A 334 -15.93 10.28 -26.93
C LEU A 334 -16.92 9.63 -27.90
N ALA A 335 -17.77 10.40 -28.61
CA ALA A 335 -18.83 9.85 -29.46
C ALA A 335 -18.31 8.85 -30.51
N ASP A 336 -17.20 9.19 -31.18
CA ASP A 336 -16.58 8.33 -32.21
C ASP A 336 -15.59 7.31 -31.61
N ARG A 337 -15.53 7.22 -30.27
CA ARG A 337 -14.66 6.30 -29.54
C ARG A 337 -15.40 5.09 -29.01
N HIS A 338 -16.70 4.97 -29.27
CA HIS A 338 -17.57 3.82 -28.96
C HIS A 338 -17.26 3.14 -27.62
N PRO A 339 -17.30 3.86 -26.48
CA PRO A 339 -17.15 3.23 -25.17
C PRO A 339 -18.39 2.37 -24.86
N ASP A 340 -18.23 1.39 -23.99
CA ASP A 340 -19.34 0.63 -23.41
C ASP A 340 -19.89 1.32 -22.15
N LEU A 341 -19.04 2.06 -21.45
CA LEU A 341 -19.38 2.85 -20.27
C LEU A 341 -18.51 4.11 -20.19
N VAL A 342 -19.11 5.24 -19.82
CA VAL A 342 -18.38 6.47 -19.44
C VAL A 342 -18.42 6.64 -17.92
N VAL A 343 -17.28 6.94 -17.30
CA VAL A 343 -17.15 7.08 -15.84
C VAL A 343 -16.63 8.47 -15.49
N TRP A 344 -17.39 9.19 -14.67
CA TRP A 344 -16.97 10.46 -14.08
C TRP A 344 -16.41 10.25 -12.66
N GLY A 345 -15.55 11.15 -12.19
CA GLY A 345 -14.91 11.04 -10.88
C GLY A 345 -15.82 11.36 -9.69
N GLU A 346 -15.29 11.24 -8.47
CA GLU A 346 -16.03 11.54 -7.23
C GLU A 346 -16.49 13.00 -7.16
N SER A 347 -17.72 13.22 -6.67
CA SER A 347 -18.34 14.54 -6.56
C SER A 347 -18.38 15.31 -7.89
N SER A 348 -18.43 14.59 -9.03
CA SER A 348 -18.61 15.16 -10.37
C SER A 348 -19.88 16.01 -10.48
N VAL A 349 -20.97 15.54 -9.87
CA VAL A 349 -22.27 16.21 -9.88
C VAL A 349 -22.59 16.69 -8.46
N GLY A 350 -22.65 18.01 -8.26
CA GLY A 350 -22.92 18.63 -6.95
C GLY A 350 -24.40 18.85 -6.64
N PHE A 351 -25.31 18.20 -7.37
CA PHE A 351 -26.75 18.41 -7.29
C PHE A 351 -27.48 17.06 -7.28
N ASP A 352 -28.58 16.95 -6.54
CA ASP A 352 -29.45 15.78 -6.64
C ASP A 352 -30.12 15.78 -8.02
N LEU A 353 -30.04 14.67 -8.73
CA LEU A 353 -30.63 14.53 -10.07
C LEU A 353 -32.16 14.49 -10.01
N ALA A 354 -32.75 14.14 -8.86
CA ALA A 354 -34.19 14.23 -8.66
C ALA A 354 -34.67 15.70 -8.63
N ASP A 355 -33.87 16.58 -8.02
CA ASP A 355 -34.19 18.01 -7.90
C ASP A 355 -33.69 18.84 -9.10
N ARG A 356 -32.88 18.23 -9.98
CA ARG A 356 -32.34 18.84 -11.20
C ARG A 356 -32.64 17.99 -12.45
N PRO A 357 -33.92 17.91 -12.86
CA PRO A 357 -34.32 17.15 -14.04
C PRO A 357 -33.66 17.64 -15.34
N ASP A 358 -33.27 18.92 -15.39
CA ASP A 358 -32.48 19.48 -16.49
C ASP A 358 -31.10 18.81 -16.63
N LEU A 359 -30.42 18.52 -15.51
CA LEU A 359 -29.14 17.81 -15.52
C LEU A 359 -29.32 16.33 -15.85
N ALA A 360 -30.36 15.69 -15.32
CA ALA A 360 -30.70 14.31 -15.67
C ALA A 360 -30.98 14.15 -17.18
N ALA A 361 -31.75 15.08 -17.77
CA ALA A 361 -32.03 15.08 -19.21
C ALA A 361 -30.77 15.31 -20.06
N ARG A 362 -29.85 16.18 -19.61
CA ARG A 362 -28.55 16.42 -20.28
C ARG A 362 -27.65 15.19 -20.22
N LEU A 363 -27.61 14.48 -19.09
CA LEU A 363 -26.88 13.21 -18.97
C LEU A 363 -27.48 12.12 -19.86
N ALA A 364 -28.81 12.02 -19.94
CA ALA A 364 -29.48 11.10 -20.87
C ALA A 364 -29.16 11.42 -22.34
N ALA A 365 -29.13 12.71 -22.70
CA ALA A 365 -28.74 13.16 -24.03
C ALA A 365 -27.26 12.87 -24.34
N LEU A 366 -26.38 12.99 -23.35
CA LEU A 366 -24.99 12.56 -23.46
C LEU A 366 -24.89 11.06 -23.72
N SER A 367 -25.59 10.25 -22.93
CA SER A 367 -25.62 8.78 -23.10
C SER A 367 -26.05 8.39 -24.53
N ARG A 368 -27.14 8.96 -25.04
CA ARG A 368 -27.59 8.76 -26.44
C ARG A 368 -26.52 9.16 -27.46
N ARG A 369 -25.85 10.29 -27.24
CA ARG A 369 -24.83 10.81 -28.17
C ARG A 369 -23.59 9.93 -28.23
N VAL A 370 -23.12 9.41 -27.10
CA VAL A 370 -21.93 8.55 -27.07
C VAL A 370 -22.25 7.08 -27.31
N GLY A 371 -23.53 6.69 -27.24
CA GLY A 371 -23.98 5.32 -27.41
C GLY A 371 -23.62 4.39 -26.25
N ALA A 372 -23.50 4.95 -25.03
CA ALA A 372 -23.05 4.27 -23.82
C ALA A 372 -23.73 4.85 -22.57
N ASP A 373 -23.83 4.07 -21.50
CA ASP A 373 -24.27 4.59 -20.20
C ASP A 373 -23.20 5.50 -19.58
N VAL A 374 -23.61 6.39 -18.68
CA VAL A 374 -22.74 7.31 -17.94
C VAL A 374 -22.88 7.05 -16.44
N LEU A 375 -21.81 6.55 -15.82
CA LEU A 375 -21.70 6.43 -14.37
C LEU A 375 -21.18 7.75 -13.78
N VAL A 376 -22.07 8.48 -13.10
CA VAL A 376 -21.74 9.74 -12.43
C VAL A 376 -21.66 9.57 -10.92
N ASN A 377 -20.88 10.42 -10.25
CA ASN A 377 -20.86 10.49 -8.79
C ASN A 377 -21.53 11.78 -8.32
N VAL A 378 -22.59 11.63 -7.55
CA VAL A 378 -23.42 12.69 -6.99
C VAL A 378 -23.02 12.93 -5.53
N ASP A 379 -22.73 14.17 -5.18
CA ASP A 379 -22.47 14.62 -3.80
C ASP A 379 -23.48 15.72 -3.46
N ALA A 380 -24.63 15.33 -2.92
CA ALA A 380 -25.77 16.23 -2.75
C ALA A 380 -26.65 15.82 -1.57
N ARG A 381 -27.43 16.78 -1.06
CA ARG A 381 -28.47 16.53 -0.07
C ARG A 381 -29.67 15.87 -0.75
N ARG A 382 -30.16 14.79 -0.15
CA ARG A 382 -31.45 14.16 -0.47
C ARG A 382 -32.51 14.64 0.53
N THR A 383 -33.65 15.09 0.03
CA THR A 383 -34.80 15.49 0.85
C THR A 383 -35.67 14.27 1.16
N ALA A 384 -36.57 14.37 2.14
CA ALA A 384 -37.47 13.25 2.48
C ALA A 384 -38.33 12.82 1.29
N THR A 385 -38.76 13.76 0.46
CA THR A 385 -39.52 13.50 -0.77
C THR A 385 -38.68 12.80 -1.84
N SER A 386 -37.43 13.23 -2.09
CA SER A 386 -36.55 12.56 -3.05
C SER A 386 -35.99 11.22 -2.56
N ALA A 387 -36.02 10.96 -1.25
CA ALA A 387 -35.67 9.67 -0.67
C ALA A 387 -36.77 8.59 -0.84
N HIS A 388 -38.04 9.00 -1.01
CA HIS A 388 -39.16 8.11 -1.30
C HIS A 388 -39.44 7.99 -2.80
N ALA A 389 -38.97 8.93 -3.61
CA ALA A 389 -39.16 8.98 -5.07
C ALA A 389 -38.21 8.06 -5.86
N GLY A 390 -37.93 6.85 -5.36
CA GLY A 390 -37.47 5.78 -6.25
C GLY A 390 -38.55 5.59 -7.31
N GLY A 391 -38.27 6.00 -8.55
CA GLY A 391 -39.26 6.20 -9.61
C GLY A 391 -40.19 5.00 -9.86
N PRO A 392 -41.32 5.20 -10.54
CA PRO A 392 -42.26 4.12 -10.83
C PRO A 392 -41.58 2.99 -11.60
N LYS A 393 -41.73 1.76 -11.10
CA LYS A 393 -41.31 0.53 -11.79
C LYS A 393 -42.08 0.41 -13.11
N MET A 394 -41.47 0.82 -14.21
CA MET A 394 -42.01 0.55 -15.54
C MET A 394 -41.75 -0.93 -15.86
N HIS A 395 -42.85 -1.67 -16.02
CA HIS A 395 -42.87 -3.11 -16.22
C HIS A 395 -42.10 -3.52 -17.50
N GLY A 396 -41.24 -4.53 -17.37
CA GLY A 396 -40.67 -5.23 -18.52
C GLY A 396 -39.38 -6.00 -18.21
N SER A 397 -39.53 -7.28 -17.82
CA SER A 397 -38.58 -8.39 -17.98
C SER A 397 -38.22 -9.14 -16.68
N VAL A 398 -38.86 -10.30 -16.56
CA VAL A 398 -38.51 -11.55 -15.87
C VAL A 398 -37.73 -11.47 -14.55
N ALA A 399 -38.44 -11.78 -13.48
CA ALA A 399 -37.92 -12.01 -12.15
C ALA A 399 -36.89 -13.16 -12.13
N HIS A 400 -35.65 -12.84 -11.73
CA HIS A 400 -34.82 -13.78 -10.99
C HIS A 400 -34.88 -13.44 -9.50
N ALA A 401 -35.15 -14.48 -8.71
CA ALA A 401 -35.44 -14.42 -7.28
C ALA A 401 -34.31 -13.74 -6.48
N GLY A 402 -34.66 -12.66 -5.78
CA GLY A 402 -33.76 -11.89 -4.93
C GLY A 402 -34.20 -10.43 -4.80
N GLY A 403 -35.49 -10.19 -4.57
CA GLY A 403 -36.04 -8.83 -4.48
C GLY A 403 -35.44 -8.05 -3.32
N ARG A 404 -34.51 -7.14 -3.61
CA ARG A 404 -34.04 -6.12 -2.67
C ARG A 404 -35.02 -4.96 -2.66
N VAL A 405 -35.62 -4.71 -1.50
CA VAL A 405 -36.50 -3.58 -1.25
C VAL A 405 -35.63 -2.32 -1.21
N ALA A 406 -35.89 -1.35 -2.08
CA ALA A 406 -35.27 -0.02 -1.99
C ALA A 406 -35.74 0.64 -0.69
N HIS A 407 -34.86 0.70 0.31
CA HIS A 407 -35.16 1.45 1.54
C HIS A 407 -35.20 2.95 1.22
N ALA A 408 -36.31 3.61 1.57
CA ALA A 408 -36.37 5.06 1.58
C ALA A 408 -35.24 5.58 2.49
N GLY A 409 -34.29 6.31 1.89
CA GLY A 409 -33.11 6.80 2.59
C GLY A 409 -33.47 7.84 3.66
N THR A 410 -32.68 7.92 4.72
CA THR A 410 -32.79 9.04 5.67
C THR A 410 -32.41 10.34 4.96
N PRO A 411 -33.12 11.47 5.15
CA PRO A 411 -32.69 12.76 4.60
C PRO A 411 -31.26 13.10 5.02
N GLY A 412 -30.47 13.68 4.11
CA GLY A 412 -29.07 14.02 4.41
C GLY A 412 -28.19 14.07 3.17
N ILE A 413 -26.90 14.37 3.35
CA ILE A 413 -25.93 14.46 2.25
C ILE A 413 -25.34 13.08 1.98
N TYR A 414 -25.48 12.60 0.74
CA TYR A 414 -24.92 11.32 0.30
C TYR A 414 -23.89 11.54 -0.80
N LYS A 415 -22.91 10.64 -0.83
CA LYS A 415 -22.04 10.43 -2.00
C LYS A 415 -22.49 9.17 -2.69
N SER A 416 -23.00 9.31 -3.91
CA SER A 416 -23.72 8.25 -4.60
C SER A 416 -23.16 8.04 -6.00
N SER A 417 -22.86 6.80 -6.38
CA SER A 417 -22.69 6.42 -7.78
C SER A 417 -24.08 6.21 -8.38
N VAL A 418 -24.36 6.84 -9.52
CA VAL A 418 -25.64 6.74 -10.23
C VAL A 418 -25.37 6.40 -11.68
N LEU A 419 -25.98 5.32 -12.16
CA LEU A 419 -25.90 4.94 -13.57
C LEU A 419 -27.01 5.67 -14.35
N VAL A 420 -26.63 6.31 -15.46
CA VAL A 420 -27.54 7.08 -16.30
C VAL A 420 -27.48 6.55 -17.73
N GLY A 421 -28.61 6.05 -18.22
CA GLY A 421 -28.77 5.55 -19.58
C GLY A 421 -29.48 6.55 -20.50
N PRO A 422 -29.91 6.11 -21.70
CA PRO A 422 -30.48 6.98 -22.73
C PRO A 422 -31.82 7.60 -22.34
N HIS A 423 -32.47 7.10 -21.30
CA HIS A 423 -33.77 7.59 -20.80
C HIS A 423 -33.66 8.29 -19.43
N GLY A 424 -32.45 8.47 -18.89
CA GLY A 424 -32.22 9.04 -17.57
C GLY A 424 -31.61 8.02 -16.59
N PRO A 425 -31.61 8.32 -15.27
CA PRO A 425 -31.13 7.41 -14.25
C PRO A 425 -31.80 6.04 -14.36
N THR A 426 -31.01 4.96 -14.29
CA THR A 426 -31.50 3.57 -14.50
C THR A 426 -32.24 2.99 -13.29
N GLY A 427 -32.13 3.65 -12.13
CA GLY A 427 -32.61 3.14 -10.84
C GLY A 427 -31.50 2.52 -9.99
N ASP A 428 -30.42 2.05 -10.61
CA ASP A 428 -29.24 1.56 -9.91
C ASP A 428 -28.47 2.71 -9.24
N ARG A 429 -28.26 2.58 -7.93
CA ARG A 429 -27.54 3.57 -7.13
C ARG A 429 -26.74 2.88 -6.03
N TYR A 430 -25.50 3.32 -5.85
CA TYR A 430 -24.65 2.91 -4.74
C TYR A 430 -24.32 4.12 -3.87
N ASP A 431 -24.72 4.09 -2.61
CA ASP A 431 -24.39 5.12 -1.62
C ASP A 431 -23.11 4.71 -0.85
N LYS A 432 -22.15 5.63 -0.72
CA LYS A 432 -20.84 5.40 -0.08
C LYS A 432 -21.00 4.84 1.34
N MET A 433 -20.38 3.70 1.61
CA MET A 433 -20.43 2.97 2.87
C MET A 433 -19.25 3.26 3.80
N ARG A 434 -18.02 3.47 3.30
CA ARG A 434 -16.88 3.82 4.17
C ARG A 434 -16.53 5.29 4.00
N LEU A 435 -17.02 6.08 4.96
CA LEU A 435 -16.77 7.52 4.98
C LEU A 435 -15.36 7.82 5.50
N VAL A 436 -14.78 8.92 5.02
CA VAL A 436 -13.48 9.43 5.45
C VAL A 436 -13.60 10.14 6.80
N PRO A 437 -12.90 9.67 7.86
CA PRO A 437 -12.88 10.37 9.14
C PRO A 437 -12.31 11.79 8.98
N PHE A 438 -12.92 12.74 9.68
CA PHE A 438 -12.68 14.19 9.62
C PHE A 438 -12.98 14.85 8.27
N GLY A 439 -12.91 14.13 7.13
CA GLY A 439 -13.22 14.66 5.80
C GLY A 439 -14.69 14.63 5.41
N GLU A 440 -15.44 13.60 5.84
CA GLU A 440 -16.85 13.40 5.50
C GLU A 440 -17.74 13.26 6.73
N TYR A 441 -17.15 12.91 7.86
CA TYR A 441 -17.80 12.95 9.17
C TYR A 441 -16.78 13.26 10.25
N VAL A 442 -17.20 13.72 11.43
CA VAL A 442 -16.31 13.89 12.59
C VAL A 442 -16.54 12.75 13.58
N PRO A 443 -15.56 11.85 13.80
CA PRO A 443 -15.67 10.83 14.84
C PRO A 443 -15.94 11.47 16.20
N ALA A 444 -16.91 10.94 16.96
CA ALA A 444 -17.32 11.49 18.25
C ALA A 444 -17.51 13.03 18.22
N ARG A 445 -18.26 13.55 17.23
CA ARG A 445 -18.49 14.99 17.00
C ARG A 445 -18.87 15.77 18.27
N SER A 446 -19.56 15.16 19.22
CA SER A 446 -19.88 15.78 20.53
C SER A 446 -18.65 16.12 21.37
N VAL A 447 -17.53 15.43 21.18
CA VAL A 447 -16.27 15.61 21.92
C VAL A 447 -15.19 16.26 21.05
N LEU A 448 -15.16 15.94 19.75
CA LEU A 448 -14.12 16.38 18.81
C LEU A 448 -14.60 17.44 17.82
N GLY A 449 -15.85 17.90 17.92
CA GLY A 449 -16.43 18.91 17.03
C GLY A 449 -15.68 20.24 17.05
N TRP A 450 -15.03 20.59 18.17
CA TRP A 450 -14.18 21.78 18.25
C TRP A 450 -13.00 21.74 17.27
N ALA A 451 -12.52 20.56 16.85
CA ALA A 451 -11.42 20.42 15.89
C ALA A 451 -11.79 20.94 14.48
N THR A 452 -13.07 21.19 14.20
CA THR A 452 -13.52 21.79 12.92
C THR A 452 -13.15 23.27 12.81
N SER A 453 -12.83 23.97 13.91
CA SER A 453 -12.40 25.38 13.87
C SER A 453 -10.91 25.55 13.54
N VAL A 454 -10.14 24.47 13.53
CA VAL A 454 -8.66 24.48 13.39
C VAL A 454 -8.18 23.73 12.13
N GLY A 455 -9.08 23.12 11.35
CA GLY A 455 -8.76 22.37 10.14
C GLY A 455 -9.90 22.32 9.11
N LYS A 456 -9.66 21.70 7.95
CA LYS A 456 -10.68 21.53 6.88
C LYS A 456 -11.60 20.33 7.13
N ALA A 457 -12.08 20.18 8.36
CA ALA A 457 -12.96 19.07 8.70
C ALA A 457 -14.40 19.28 8.18
N ALA A 458 -15.15 18.20 7.98
CA ALA A 458 -16.52 18.26 7.48
C ALA A 458 -17.44 19.10 8.39
N GLY A 459 -18.01 20.17 7.81
CA GLY A 459 -18.98 21.03 8.49
C GLY A 459 -20.31 20.33 8.82
N GLU A 460 -20.68 19.30 8.06
CA GLU A 460 -21.84 18.44 8.30
C GLU A 460 -21.49 16.98 7.96
N ASP A 461 -21.98 16.03 8.76
CA ASP A 461 -21.76 14.61 8.54
C ASP A 461 -22.54 14.11 7.31
N ARG A 462 -21.85 13.38 6.43
CA ARG A 462 -22.49 12.65 5.34
C ARG A 462 -23.18 11.41 5.89
N VAL A 463 -24.27 11.00 5.23
CA VAL A 463 -24.98 9.78 5.57
C VAL A 463 -24.30 8.58 4.91
N ARG A 464 -24.19 7.49 5.69
CA ARG A 464 -23.55 6.25 5.29
C ARG A 464 -24.53 5.35 4.52
N GLY A 465 -24.10 4.82 3.38
CA GLY A 465 -24.78 3.74 2.68
C GLY A 465 -24.81 2.44 3.49
N ARG A 466 -25.75 1.55 3.17
CA ARG A 466 -26.00 0.31 3.94
C ARG A 466 -25.51 -0.96 3.26
N GLU A 467 -25.42 -0.97 1.93
CA GLU A 467 -25.10 -2.16 1.16
C GLU A 467 -24.33 -1.84 -0.12
N GLN A 468 -23.58 -2.82 -0.62
CA GLN A 468 -22.95 -2.75 -1.93
C GLN A 468 -23.97 -3.12 -3.01
N VAL A 469 -23.85 -2.47 -4.16
CA VAL A 469 -24.75 -2.61 -5.30
C VAL A 469 -23.92 -2.94 -6.53
N LEU A 470 -24.34 -3.97 -7.27
CA LEU A 470 -23.86 -4.22 -8.62
C LEU A 470 -24.79 -3.52 -9.59
N MET A 471 -24.24 -2.92 -10.64
CA MET A 471 -25.02 -2.21 -11.65
C MET A 471 -24.85 -2.91 -12.99
N ASP A 472 -25.96 -3.10 -13.69
CA ASP A 472 -25.98 -3.74 -15.01
C ASP A 472 -25.91 -2.64 -16.09
N VAL A 473 -24.81 -2.60 -16.84
CA VAL A 473 -24.61 -1.64 -17.93
C VAL A 473 -25.44 -2.09 -19.14
N GLY A 474 -26.24 -1.18 -19.68
CA GLY A 474 -27.25 -1.47 -20.71
C GLY A 474 -26.68 -1.97 -22.04
N ARG A 475 -25.40 -1.70 -22.32
CA ARG A 475 -24.67 -2.27 -23.45
C ARG A 475 -23.94 -3.54 -23.01
N ALA A 476 -24.26 -4.66 -23.65
CA ALA A 476 -23.52 -5.91 -23.44
C ALA A 476 -22.04 -5.74 -23.83
N ALA A 477 -21.13 -6.30 -23.03
CA ALA A 477 -19.72 -6.37 -23.39
C ALA A 477 -19.52 -7.24 -24.64
N GLU A 478 -18.36 -7.11 -25.28
CA GLU A 478 -17.96 -7.99 -26.38
C GLU A 478 -18.03 -9.46 -25.91
N GLY A 479 -18.89 -10.26 -26.55
CA GLY A 479 -19.27 -11.60 -26.10
C GLY A 479 -20.74 -11.77 -25.67
N GLY A 480 -21.56 -10.72 -25.75
CA GLY A 480 -23.03 -10.81 -25.64
C GLY A 480 -23.58 -10.91 -24.21
N ARG A 481 -22.73 -10.75 -23.19
CA ARG A 481 -23.14 -10.75 -21.77
C ARG A 481 -23.26 -9.31 -21.27
N THR A 482 -24.30 -9.04 -20.47
CA THR A 482 -24.45 -7.78 -19.74
C THR A 482 -23.22 -7.52 -18.88
N LEU A 483 -22.61 -6.34 -19.03
CA LEU A 483 -21.47 -5.94 -18.22
C LEU A 483 -21.96 -5.53 -16.82
N ARG A 484 -21.60 -6.31 -15.81
CA ARG A 484 -21.90 -5.98 -14.42
C ARG A 484 -20.71 -5.27 -13.77
N ILE A 485 -20.95 -4.07 -13.26
CA ILE A 485 -19.92 -3.24 -12.62
C ILE A 485 -20.10 -3.18 -11.10
N GLY A 486 -18.97 -3.15 -10.38
CA GLY A 486 -18.92 -2.93 -8.94
C GLY A 486 -18.33 -1.55 -8.61
N PRO A 487 -19.15 -0.52 -8.34
CA PRO A 487 -18.68 0.81 -7.97
C PRO A 487 -18.12 0.85 -6.55
N LEU A 488 -17.09 1.65 -6.38
CA LEU A 488 -16.47 2.05 -5.11
C LEU A 488 -16.20 3.56 -5.19
N ILE A 489 -16.28 4.24 -4.05
CA ILE A 489 -16.08 5.69 -3.99
C ILE A 489 -14.85 5.99 -3.15
N CYS A 490 -13.80 6.49 -3.83
CA CYS A 490 -12.63 7.11 -3.21
C CYS A 490 -11.94 6.19 -2.19
N PHE A 491 -11.98 6.57 -0.91
CA PHE A 491 -11.37 5.89 0.23
C PHE A 491 -11.74 4.40 0.36
N GLU A 492 -12.89 3.99 -0.18
CA GLU A 492 -13.37 2.60 -0.19
C GLU A 492 -12.41 1.64 -0.90
N SER A 493 -11.65 2.13 -1.88
CA SER A 493 -10.62 1.32 -2.57
C SER A 493 -9.47 0.86 -1.65
N ALA A 494 -9.27 1.52 -0.50
CA ALA A 494 -8.29 1.08 0.49
C ALA A 494 -8.72 -0.22 1.19
N PHE A 495 -10.03 -0.49 1.27
CA PHE A 495 -10.62 -1.61 2.00
C PHE A 495 -10.67 -2.88 1.12
N PRO A 496 -9.80 -3.87 1.38
CA PRO A 496 -9.75 -5.08 0.55
C PRO A 496 -11.08 -5.84 0.53
N ASP A 497 -11.81 -5.85 1.65
CA ASP A 497 -13.10 -6.51 1.81
C ASP A 497 -14.15 -5.99 0.82
N MET A 498 -14.18 -4.68 0.55
CA MET A 498 -15.19 -4.09 -0.31
C MET A 498 -15.06 -4.56 -1.76
N SER A 499 -13.84 -4.57 -2.30
CA SER A 499 -13.58 -5.10 -3.64
C SER A 499 -13.85 -6.61 -3.72
N ARG A 500 -13.51 -7.33 -2.65
CA ARG A 500 -13.68 -8.78 -2.54
C ARG A 500 -15.14 -9.18 -2.61
N HIS A 501 -16.01 -8.52 -1.86
CA HIS A 501 -17.44 -8.80 -1.87
C HIS A 501 -18.07 -8.47 -3.24
N LEU A 502 -17.73 -7.34 -3.86
CA LEU A 502 -18.21 -7.02 -5.22
C LEU A 502 -17.81 -8.11 -6.24
N ALA A 503 -16.58 -8.61 -6.17
CA ALA A 503 -16.12 -9.67 -7.05
C ALA A 503 -16.79 -11.03 -6.77
N ALA A 504 -17.08 -11.33 -5.49
CA ALA A 504 -17.82 -12.51 -5.07
C ALA A 504 -19.29 -12.47 -5.52
N ASP A 505 -19.91 -11.29 -5.47
CA ASP A 505 -21.29 -11.05 -5.91
C ASP A 505 -21.44 -11.05 -7.44
N GLY A 506 -20.31 -11.07 -8.18
CA GLY A 506 -20.28 -11.27 -9.62
C GLY A 506 -19.96 -10.02 -10.46
N ALA A 507 -19.33 -8.99 -9.89
CA ALA A 507 -18.80 -7.88 -10.68
C ALA A 507 -17.80 -8.38 -11.73
N GLY A 508 -18.02 -8.02 -13.00
CA GLY A 508 -17.07 -8.27 -14.10
C GLY A 508 -15.93 -7.25 -14.12
N VAL A 509 -16.21 -6.01 -13.74
CA VAL A 509 -15.25 -4.90 -13.64
C VAL A 509 -15.51 -4.10 -12.37
N LEU A 510 -14.45 -3.68 -11.69
CA LEU A 510 -14.52 -2.80 -10.53
C LEU A 510 -14.23 -1.35 -10.94
N LEU A 511 -15.01 -0.40 -10.44
CA LEU A 511 -14.85 1.02 -10.79
C LEU A 511 -14.66 1.83 -9.51
N VAL A 512 -13.59 2.62 -9.43
CA VAL A 512 -13.41 3.56 -8.33
C VAL A 512 -13.58 4.97 -8.84
N GLN A 513 -14.59 5.67 -8.33
CA GLN A 513 -14.76 7.10 -8.55
C GLN A 513 -14.09 7.85 -7.42
N SER A 514 -13.08 8.67 -7.71
CA SER A 514 -12.26 9.35 -6.69
C SER A 514 -12.02 10.83 -6.98
N SER A 515 -11.55 11.57 -5.99
CA SER A 515 -11.10 12.95 -6.09
C SER A 515 -10.01 13.20 -5.08
N THR A 516 -8.84 13.66 -5.55
CA THR A 516 -7.73 14.07 -4.67
C THR A 516 -7.50 15.58 -4.75
N SER A 517 -8.58 16.35 -4.95
CA SER A 517 -8.54 17.79 -5.22
C SER A 517 -7.77 18.58 -4.14
N SER A 518 -7.89 18.16 -2.87
CA SER A 518 -7.21 18.77 -1.73
C SER A 518 -5.73 18.41 -1.59
N PHE A 519 -5.26 17.39 -2.31
CA PHE A 519 -3.94 16.77 -2.14
C PHE A 519 -3.14 16.71 -3.46
N GLN A 520 -3.49 17.57 -4.42
CA GLN A 520 -2.68 17.72 -5.64
C GLN A 520 -1.24 18.11 -5.25
N HIS A 521 -0.26 17.70 -6.06
CA HIS A 521 1.18 17.90 -5.81
C HIS A 521 1.71 17.26 -4.51
N SER A 522 1.08 16.19 -4.04
CA SER A 522 1.55 15.37 -2.93
C SER A 522 1.68 13.89 -3.34
N TRP A 523 1.99 13.01 -2.40
CA TRP A 523 2.03 11.56 -2.66
C TRP A 523 0.64 10.91 -2.67
N ALA A 524 -0.40 11.59 -2.19
CA ALA A 524 -1.74 11.01 -2.06
C ALA A 524 -2.34 10.51 -3.39
N PRO A 525 -2.28 11.26 -4.52
CA PRO A 525 -2.85 10.79 -5.79
C PRO A 525 -2.23 9.50 -6.30
N ALA A 526 -0.90 9.38 -6.22
CA ALA A 526 -0.17 8.19 -6.64
C ALA A 526 -0.41 7.00 -5.69
N GLN A 527 -0.43 7.26 -4.37
CA GLN A 527 -0.80 6.25 -3.38
C GLN A 527 -2.21 5.71 -3.64
N HIS A 528 -3.19 6.58 -3.88
CA HIS A 528 -4.57 6.17 -4.13
C HIS A 528 -4.71 5.33 -5.40
N ALA A 529 -4.15 5.79 -6.51
CA ALA A 529 -4.22 5.08 -7.79
C ALA A 529 -3.54 3.71 -7.76
N SER A 530 -2.54 3.51 -6.91
CA SER A 530 -1.86 2.22 -6.76
C SER A 530 -2.73 1.15 -6.09
N LEU A 531 -3.73 1.55 -5.29
CA LEU A 531 -4.61 0.60 -4.61
C LEU A 531 -5.45 -0.18 -5.62
N ALA A 532 -5.83 0.44 -6.74
CA ALA A 532 -6.58 -0.23 -7.80
C ALA A 532 -5.82 -1.41 -8.41
N ALA A 533 -4.49 -1.34 -8.53
CA ALA A 533 -3.66 -2.47 -9.00
C ALA A 533 -3.76 -3.67 -8.05
N LEU A 534 -3.68 -3.42 -6.73
CA LEU A 534 -3.79 -4.46 -5.73
C LEU A 534 -5.18 -5.05 -5.70
N ARG A 535 -6.22 -4.21 -5.61
CA ARG A 535 -7.62 -4.65 -5.61
C ARG A 535 -7.96 -5.47 -6.85
N ALA A 536 -7.42 -5.12 -8.01
CA ALA A 536 -7.57 -5.91 -9.23
C ALA A 536 -6.93 -7.31 -9.09
N ALA A 537 -5.66 -7.37 -8.69
CA ALA A 537 -4.94 -8.64 -8.51
C ALA A 537 -5.52 -9.54 -7.40
N GLU A 538 -6.01 -8.92 -6.32
CA GLU A 538 -6.67 -9.59 -5.20
C GLU A 538 -7.96 -10.26 -5.64
N THR A 539 -8.73 -9.61 -6.51
CA THR A 539 -10.07 -10.07 -6.90
C THR A 539 -10.12 -10.84 -8.20
N GLY A 540 -9.08 -10.72 -9.03
CA GLY A 540 -9.08 -11.26 -10.39
C GLY A 540 -10.02 -10.50 -11.33
N ARG A 541 -10.34 -9.24 -11.01
CA ARG A 541 -11.19 -8.38 -11.85
C ARG A 541 -10.39 -7.18 -12.34
N ALA A 542 -10.60 -6.77 -13.58
CA ALA A 542 -10.07 -5.49 -14.01
C ALA A 542 -10.67 -4.36 -13.17
N MET A 543 -9.88 -3.31 -12.97
CA MET A 543 -10.26 -2.18 -12.13
C MET A 543 -9.88 -0.85 -12.77
N VAL A 544 -10.85 0.07 -12.84
CA VAL A 544 -10.65 1.41 -13.38
C VAL A 544 -10.77 2.43 -12.27
N HIS A 545 -9.69 3.16 -12.00
CA HIS A 545 -9.66 4.31 -11.10
C HIS A 545 -9.94 5.58 -11.90
N ALA A 546 -11.15 6.11 -11.81
CA ALA A 546 -11.61 7.31 -12.47
C ALA A 546 -11.63 8.49 -11.51
N THR A 547 -10.88 9.55 -11.80
CA THR A 547 -10.73 10.68 -10.88
C THR A 547 -11.28 11.98 -11.44
N LEU A 548 -11.90 12.78 -10.57
CA LEU A 548 -12.23 14.18 -10.87
C LEU A 548 -10.92 14.98 -11.05
N THR A 549 -10.00 14.72 -10.12
CA THR A 549 -8.62 15.20 -10.04
C THR A 549 -7.77 14.13 -9.37
N GLY A 550 -6.50 14.03 -9.77
CA GLY A 550 -5.62 12.97 -9.30
C GLY A 550 -5.02 12.19 -10.45
N VAL A 551 -4.83 10.89 -10.22
CA VAL A 551 -4.31 9.97 -11.22
C VAL A 551 -5.42 9.02 -11.62
N SER A 552 -5.94 9.15 -12.85
CA SER A 552 -6.85 8.17 -13.43
C SER A 552 -6.07 7.08 -14.14
N ALA A 553 -6.37 5.81 -13.86
CA ALA A 553 -5.64 4.66 -14.39
C ALA A 553 -6.54 3.42 -14.48
N ALA A 554 -6.19 2.48 -15.34
CA ALA A 554 -6.84 1.17 -15.42
C ALA A 554 -5.82 0.05 -15.19
N TYR A 555 -6.28 -1.04 -14.59
CA TYR A 555 -5.49 -2.23 -14.28
C TYR A 555 -6.26 -3.48 -14.68
N GLY A 556 -5.57 -4.46 -15.25
CA GLY A 556 -6.16 -5.75 -15.60
C GLY A 556 -6.25 -6.69 -14.39
N PRO A 557 -6.86 -7.88 -14.55
CA PRO A 557 -7.11 -8.86 -13.48
C PRO A 557 -5.89 -9.31 -12.69
N GLY A 558 -4.68 -9.21 -13.23
CA GLY A 558 -3.43 -9.50 -12.53
C GLY A 558 -2.82 -8.29 -11.81
N GLY A 559 -3.46 -7.11 -11.90
CA GLY A 559 -2.97 -5.84 -11.40
C GLY A 559 -1.99 -5.13 -12.34
N GLU A 560 -1.76 -5.66 -13.54
CA GLU A 560 -0.96 -5.01 -14.58
C GLU A 560 -1.64 -3.72 -15.09
N ARG A 561 -0.86 -2.66 -15.31
CA ARG A 561 -1.40 -1.38 -15.79
C ARG A 561 -1.81 -1.47 -17.26
N ILE A 562 -3.00 -0.97 -17.57
CA ILE A 562 -3.54 -0.87 -18.93
C ILE A 562 -3.37 0.57 -19.41
N GLY A 563 -2.67 0.73 -20.53
CA GLY A 563 -2.47 2.04 -21.16
C GLY A 563 -1.68 3.04 -20.32
N ALA A 564 -1.69 4.30 -20.77
CA ALA A 564 -1.10 5.42 -20.05
C ALA A 564 -2.12 6.02 -19.08
N PRO A 565 -1.74 6.33 -17.82
CA PRO A 565 -2.63 7.01 -16.88
C PRO A 565 -2.81 8.48 -17.26
N LEU A 566 -3.92 9.09 -16.83
CA LEU A 566 -4.08 10.55 -16.80
C LEU A 566 -3.52 11.06 -15.47
N GLY A 567 -2.46 11.87 -15.52
CA GLY A 567 -1.83 12.44 -14.33
C GLY A 567 -2.59 13.64 -13.76
N THR A 568 -2.08 14.18 -12.64
CA THR A 568 -2.68 15.32 -11.92
C THR A 568 -2.80 16.59 -12.76
N ASP A 569 -1.89 16.78 -13.71
CA ASP A 569 -1.83 17.97 -14.55
C ASP A 569 -2.69 17.85 -15.82
N THR A 570 -3.34 16.70 -16.02
CA THR A 570 -4.12 16.41 -17.22
C THR A 570 -5.59 16.77 -17.03
N ARG A 571 -6.19 17.35 -18.08
CA ARG A 571 -7.63 17.54 -18.21
C ARG A 571 -8.06 16.92 -19.52
N GLY A 572 -8.87 15.87 -19.48
CA GLY A 572 -9.15 15.09 -20.68
C GLY A 572 -10.05 13.90 -20.43
N ALA A 573 -10.25 13.12 -21.48
CA ALA A 573 -10.90 11.83 -21.41
C ALA A 573 -10.08 10.78 -22.15
N VAL A 574 -10.13 9.53 -21.69
CA VAL A 574 -9.41 8.40 -22.28
C VAL A 574 -10.29 7.17 -22.23
N VAL A 575 -10.19 6.29 -23.24
CA VAL A 575 -10.88 4.99 -23.27
C VAL A 575 -9.84 3.90 -23.00
N TYR A 576 -10.12 3.06 -22.02
CA TYR A 576 -9.35 1.87 -21.71
C TYR A 576 -10.08 0.63 -22.20
N GLU A 577 -9.38 -0.26 -22.88
CA GLU A 577 -9.85 -1.61 -23.19
C GLU A 577 -9.48 -2.52 -22.02
N VAL A 578 -10.46 -2.83 -21.17
CA VAL A 578 -10.26 -3.63 -19.97
C VAL A 578 -10.74 -5.05 -20.19
N PRO A 579 -9.92 -6.07 -19.92
CA PRO A 579 -10.36 -7.46 -20.03
C PRO A 579 -11.35 -7.75 -18.92
N VAL A 580 -12.52 -8.27 -19.30
CA VAL A 580 -13.49 -8.83 -18.38
C VAL A 580 -13.08 -10.26 -18.10
N ALA A 581 -13.01 -10.64 -16.83
CA ALA A 581 -12.64 -12.01 -16.45
C ALA A 581 -13.78 -12.70 -15.74
N THR A 582 -13.73 -14.02 -15.65
CA THR A 582 -14.60 -14.87 -14.80
C THR A 582 -13.76 -15.74 -13.88
N GLY A 583 -14.43 -16.46 -12.96
CA GLY A 583 -13.76 -17.18 -11.88
C GLY A 583 -13.44 -16.28 -10.69
N THR A 584 -12.82 -16.87 -9.66
CA THR A 584 -12.48 -16.18 -8.42
C THR A 584 -11.06 -16.55 -7.99
N THR A 585 -10.41 -15.63 -7.28
CA THR A 585 -9.11 -15.88 -6.67
C THR A 585 -9.28 -16.62 -5.34
N TRP A 586 -8.20 -17.18 -4.80
CA TRP A 586 -8.22 -17.74 -3.45
C TRP A 586 -8.52 -16.69 -2.40
N TYR A 587 -8.05 -15.46 -2.59
CA TYR A 587 -8.37 -14.37 -1.68
C TYR A 587 -9.86 -14.04 -1.67
N VAL A 588 -10.54 -14.06 -2.84
CA VAL A 588 -11.99 -13.92 -2.90
C VAL A 588 -12.70 -15.06 -2.15
N ARG A 589 -12.21 -16.29 -2.30
CA ARG A 589 -12.83 -17.47 -1.70
C ARG A 589 -12.61 -17.62 -0.19
N PHE A 590 -11.41 -17.31 0.30
CA PHE A 590 -11.00 -17.58 1.69
C PHE A 590 -10.86 -16.32 2.54
N GLY A 591 -10.97 -15.14 1.94
CA GLY A 591 -10.87 -13.86 2.63
C GLY A 591 -9.53 -13.66 3.32
N ASP A 592 -9.56 -13.08 4.52
CA ASP A 592 -8.39 -12.59 5.24
C ASP A 592 -7.67 -13.70 6.04
N TRP A 593 -7.54 -14.91 5.47
CA TRP A 593 -6.88 -16.05 6.12
C TRP A 593 -5.45 -15.75 6.63
N PRO A 594 -4.60 -14.91 6.00
CA PRO A 594 -3.29 -14.61 6.57
C PRO A 594 -3.38 -13.87 7.90
N VAL A 595 -4.43 -13.07 8.09
CA VAL A 595 -4.71 -12.40 9.36
C VAL A 595 -5.07 -13.43 10.43
N HIS A 596 -5.97 -14.37 10.12
CA HIS A 596 -6.32 -15.46 11.03
C HIS A 596 -5.11 -16.33 11.38
N GLY A 597 -4.27 -16.65 10.40
CA GLY A 597 -3.01 -17.37 10.61
C GLY A 597 -2.04 -16.61 11.52
N ALA A 598 -1.88 -15.31 11.33
CA ALA A 598 -1.04 -14.47 12.19
C ALA A 598 -1.56 -14.43 13.64
N LEU A 599 -2.87 -14.29 13.83
CA LEU A 599 -3.50 -14.34 15.15
C LEU A 599 -3.27 -15.70 15.83
N LEU A 600 -3.42 -16.80 15.10
CA LEU A 600 -3.15 -18.15 15.60
C LEU A 600 -1.68 -18.31 16.05
N VAL A 601 -0.72 -17.84 15.24
CA VAL A 601 0.71 -17.88 15.59
C VAL A 601 0.98 -17.16 16.91
N LEU A 602 0.38 -15.98 17.09
CA LEU A 602 0.55 -15.20 18.32
C LEU A 602 -0.18 -15.83 19.51
N ALA A 603 -1.35 -16.44 19.30
CA ALA A 603 -2.08 -17.16 20.33
C ALA A 603 -1.31 -18.40 20.82
N VAL A 604 -0.74 -19.19 19.89
CA VAL A 604 0.11 -20.35 20.22
C VAL A 604 1.34 -19.92 21.00
N LEU A 605 2.00 -18.83 20.59
CA LEU A 605 3.12 -18.27 21.34
C LEU A 605 2.67 -17.85 22.75
N GLY A 606 1.58 -17.10 22.88
CA GLY A 606 1.04 -16.67 24.17
C GLY A 606 0.70 -17.83 25.10
N GLY A 607 0.02 -18.86 24.59
CA GLY A 607 -0.32 -20.08 25.33
C GLY A 607 0.92 -20.86 25.79
N ALA A 608 1.92 -21.02 24.92
CA ALA A 608 3.18 -21.67 25.27
C ALA A 608 3.93 -20.91 26.39
N GLU A 609 3.86 -19.58 26.41
CA GLU A 609 4.45 -18.77 27.47
C GLU A 609 3.67 -18.86 28.78
N CYS A 610 2.34 -18.86 28.71
CA CYS A 610 1.47 -19.05 29.87
C CYS A 610 1.75 -20.40 30.55
N LEU A 611 1.81 -21.48 29.77
CA LEU A 611 2.15 -22.82 30.26
C LEU A 611 3.55 -22.85 30.91
N ARG A 612 4.54 -22.18 30.32
CA ARG A 612 5.87 -22.08 30.93
C ARG A 612 5.88 -21.27 32.23
N SER A 613 5.04 -20.24 32.35
CA SER A 613 4.91 -19.50 33.61
C SER A 613 4.22 -20.31 34.70
N LEU A 614 3.22 -21.12 34.36
CA LEU A 614 2.53 -22.00 35.30
C LEU A 614 3.40 -23.17 35.78
N ARG A 615 4.31 -23.65 34.92
CA ARG A 615 5.27 -24.72 35.24
C ARG A 615 6.52 -24.24 35.98
N ARG A 616 6.67 -22.94 36.24
CA ARG A 616 7.81 -22.45 37.04
C ARG A 616 7.54 -22.79 38.51
N PRO A 617 8.42 -23.56 39.19
CA PRO A 617 8.27 -23.80 40.61
C PRO A 617 8.23 -22.46 41.35
N ALA A 618 7.33 -22.33 42.33
CA ALA A 618 7.24 -21.17 43.19
C ALA A 618 8.64 -20.88 43.74
N GLN A 619 9.11 -19.63 43.58
CA GLN A 619 10.37 -19.24 44.21
C GLN A 619 10.22 -19.47 45.71
N ALA A 620 11.10 -20.30 46.29
CA ALA A 620 11.15 -20.53 47.73
C ALA A 620 11.13 -19.17 48.45
N PRO A 621 10.39 -19.02 49.57
CA PRO A 621 10.34 -17.77 50.31
C PRO A 621 11.76 -17.25 50.53
N ARG A 622 12.02 -15.99 50.16
CA ARG A 622 13.30 -15.35 50.45
C ARG A 622 13.44 -15.34 51.97
N LEU A 623 14.34 -16.16 52.51
CA LEU A 623 14.72 -16.09 53.92
C LEU A 623 15.10 -14.63 54.25
N PRO A 624 14.64 -14.09 55.39
CA PRO A 624 15.01 -12.74 55.80
C PRO A 624 16.54 -12.59 55.79
N PRO A 625 17.08 -11.43 55.38
CA PRO A 625 18.51 -11.20 55.45
C PRO A 625 18.96 -11.39 56.90
N ALA A 626 19.89 -12.33 57.12
CA ALA A 626 20.52 -12.55 58.41
C ALA A 626 21.13 -11.21 58.86
N ARG A 627 20.61 -10.66 59.96
CA ARG A 627 21.21 -9.50 60.62
C ARG A 627 22.55 -9.95 61.19
N THR A 628 23.64 -9.65 60.48
CA THR A 628 24.98 -9.68 61.08
C THR A 628 25.03 -8.58 62.13
N ALA A 629 25.10 -8.99 63.40
CA ALA A 629 25.30 -8.07 64.52
C ALA A 629 26.65 -7.35 64.34
N HIS A 630 26.61 -6.02 64.26
CA HIS A 630 27.80 -5.19 64.36
C HIS A 630 28.33 -5.28 65.79
N ALA A 631 29.53 -5.86 65.95
CA ALA A 631 30.30 -5.76 67.18
C ALA A 631 30.69 -4.30 67.41
N SER A 632 30.34 -3.79 68.59
CA SER A 632 30.66 -2.44 69.05
C SER A 632 32.16 -2.35 69.41
N PRO A 633 32.91 -1.32 68.99
CA PRO A 633 34.29 -1.15 69.43
C PRO A 633 34.33 -0.63 70.88
N ALA A 634 34.99 -1.39 71.74
CA ALA A 634 35.28 -1.02 73.12
C ALA A 634 36.10 0.28 73.18
N ARG A 635 35.65 1.23 73.99
CA ARG A 635 36.45 2.37 74.46
C ARG A 635 37.51 1.85 75.43
N HIS A 636 38.79 2.03 75.10
CA HIS A 636 39.85 2.03 76.11
C HIS A 636 39.86 3.38 76.84
N GLY A 637 39.85 3.33 78.17
CA GLY A 637 40.14 4.46 79.04
C GLY A 637 41.60 4.42 79.49
N ARG A 638 42.17 5.63 79.59
CA ARG A 638 43.51 6.05 80.04
C ARG A 638 44.67 5.78 79.09
#